data_AF-A0A971NWY9-F1
#
_entry.id   AF-A0A971NWY9-F1
#
_cell.length_a   1.000
_cell.length_b   1.000
_cell.length_c   1.000
_cell.angle_alpha   90.00
_cell.angle_beta   90.00
_cell.angle_gamma   90.00
#
_symmetry.space_group_name_H-M   'P 1'
#
loop_
_entity.id
_entity.type
_entity.pdbx_description
1 polymer ?
#
loop_
_entity_poly.entity_id
_entity_poly.type
_entity_poly.pdbx_seq_one_letter_code
_entity_poly.pdbx_strand_id
1 'polypeptide(L)'
;MKNRLRNITAVMALLLLCLLLLASCSSAGKPSETGTISLTEVAQADGVRSVTLNSRGTKLTVRSTLSSGFVENNSRTTVYLFELPPGVGADSLPGLEPVYSFRASTKSTWSAPLAEGSLTRLYCSYVLATKGDDGSYTPIGAPVPVLNPEVLAPGGQAFPEAMSIKGLAADSVADILSLGTSHALLDVAIEDFIAIPRPAEPASLNTIDYVFNGITYHFNDASLRELDRKVKTLSAESVIVYLRFILNTHPASLADKLSCLGFADAPEGARHYAVNINNEDCAGYMAALFEFLAKRYTRSDRAFGFCGAFIIGHDVNDWSVSNAAGGDIDPQAYVASYARLVRLARIALVSNYAHGRVYISLGRNWNTPADSPGGMSSSAFLASFNATNTASGDYNWGVAVSAEALDPTDSSIWDDALATGASSQYLSPANINVLTYALSKNYTFAGGRRSVICAFGVSGDPADDSTLGNQAASYAYAYYKAAADSDIDALIYSPLYDSGEDKRGLAAENGAKKPVWEVFALIDTKDDGPVVAAAAPAGSEFDYMYGNLSEAVKVKNRFDAKATAAVDTKKLKFSTIIDFSQGELSGFEPVSTGAGIDLQPVSGRPALRILGLGDTGIIRESVSSLLLSDAGYLLVDIPESSGEGKLTLRLSQISKNRHITYEATGSYLPGSQTVCFDISEFAGAIDREDINLSLWISPTDKEAPFELTISSISTANNRSTAASILWTVVLFLLVFFVLLLLLALFSRLYHKIRRRRARKKRSQPNTALANRDDA
;
A
#
# COMPACT_ATOMS: atom_id res chain seq x y z
N MET A 1 6.79 -60.01 -11.05
CA MET A 1 6.22 -58.90 -11.87
C MET A 1 4.86 -58.42 -11.37
N LYS A 2 3.88 -59.28 -11.07
CA LYS A 2 2.53 -58.86 -10.64
C LYS A 2 2.48 -57.98 -9.37
N ASN A 3 3.34 -58.23 -8.36
CA ASN A 3 3.36 -57.40 -7.15
C ASN A 3 4.03 -56.01 -7.34
N ARG A 4 4.98 -55.88 -8.26
CA ARG A 4 5.56 -54.57 -8.60
C ARG A 4 4.56 -53.71 -9.38
N LEU A 5 3.77 -54.33 -10.26
CA LEU A 5 2.73 -53.61 -11.00
C LEU A 5 1.61 -53.11 -10.07
N ARG A 6 1.23 -53.90 -9.05
CA ARG A 6 0.21 -53.52 -8.05
C ARG A 6 0.65 -52.37 -7.12
N ASN A 7 1.95 -52.32 -6.78
CA ASN A 7 2.49 -51.21 -6.00
C ASN A 7 2.62 -49.94 -6.85
N ILE A 8 2.94 -50.05 -8.14
CA ILE A 8 2.98 -48.90 -9.05
C ILE A 8 1.58 -48.35 -9.30
N THR A 9 0.55 -49.20 -9.47
CA THR A 9 -0.84 -48.72 -9.59
C THR A 9 -1.37 -48.13 -8.28
N ALA A 10 -0.99 -48.66 -7.12
CA ALA A 10 -1.37 -48.07 -5.83
C ALA A 10 -0.71 -46.71 -5.60
N VAL A 11 0.57 -46.55 -5.96
CA VAL A 11 1.28 -45.26 -5.86
C VAL A 11 0.74 -44.25 -6.89
N MET A 12 0.43 -44.68 -8.11
CA MET A 12 -0.21 -43.82 -9.12
C MET A 12 -1.62 -43.41 -8.71
N ALA A 13 -2.40 -44.30 -8.08
CA ALA A 13 -3.73 -43.97 -7.55
C ALA A 13 -3.63 -43.00 -6.37
N LEU A 14 -2.64 -43.14 -5.49
CA LEU A 14 -2.37 -42.20 -4.40
C LEU A 14 -1.93 -40.83 -4.92
N LEU A 15 -1.08 -40.79 -5.96
CA LEU A 15 -0.67 -39.57 -6.65
C LEU A 15 -1.85 -38.89 -7.36
N LEU A 16 -2.73 -39.65 -8.02
CA LEU A 16 -3.95 -39.10 -8.61
C LEU A 16 -4.92 -38.57 -7.55
N LEU A 17 -5.05 -39.26 -6.40
CA LEU A 17 -5.87 -38.80 -5.29
C LEU A 17 -5.31 -37.53 -4.64
N CYS A 18 -3.98 -37.43 -4.50
CA CYS A 18 -3.31 -36.21 -4.05
C CYS A 18 -3.46 -35.06 -5.06
N LEU A 19 -3.38 -35.34 -6.38
CA LEU A 19 -3.63 -34.34 -7.43
C LEU A 19 -5.10 -33.89 -7.47
N LEU A 20 -6.06 -34.78 -7.19
CA LEU A 20 -7.49 -34.45 -7.08
C LEU A 20 -7.82 -33.70 -5.79
N LEU A 21 -7.14 -33.99 -4.68
CA LEU A 21 -7.26 -33.23 -3.42
C LEU A 21 -6.60 -31.85 -3.54
N LEU A 22 -5.47 -31.74 -4.23
CA LEU A 22 -4.85 -30.44 -4.56
C LEU A 22 -5.72 -29.61 -5.52
N ALA A 23 -6.40 -30.25 -6.49
CA ALA A 23 -7.38 -29.58 -7.35
C ALA A 23 -8.66 -29.16 -6.60
N SER A 24 -8.99 -29.84 -5.50
CA SER A 24 -10.16 -29.51 -4.65
C SER A 24 -9.83 -28.49 -3.55
N CYS A 25 -8.56 -28.34 -3.17
CA CYS A 25 -8.09 -27.26 -2.29
C CYS A 25 -7.73 -25.98 -3.05
N SER A 26 -7.68 -26.01 -4.39
CA SER A 26 -7.45 -24.82 -5.23
C SER A 26 -8.72 -24.02 -5.56
N SER A 27 -9.85 -24.26 -4.89
CA SER A 27 -11.04 -23.41 -4.99
C SER A 27 -11.20 -22.43 -3.81
N ALA A 28 -10.10 -22.05 -3.15
CA ALA A 28 -10.05 -20.71 -2.59
C ALA A 28 -10.23 -19.76 -3.78
N GLY A 29 -11.44 -19.20 -3.90
CA GLY A 29 -11.83 -18.40 -5.05
C GLY A 29 -10.76 -17.37 -5.32
N LYS A 30 -10.13 -17.46 -6.49
CA LYS A 30 -9.46 -16.28 -7.06
C LYS A 30 -10.50 -15.17 -7.00
N PRO A 31 -10.17 -13.96 -6.50
CA PRO A 31 -11.05 -12.83 -6.73
C PRO A 31 -11.25 -12.78 -8.24
N SER A 32 -12.50 -12.78 -8.68
CA SER A 32 -12.78 -12.51 -10.08
C SER A 32 -12.07 -11.20 -10.43
N GLU A 33 -11.48 -11.11 -11.62
CA GLU A 33 -11.15 -9.81 -12.21
C GLU A 33 -12.45 -9.00 -12.22
N THR A 34 -12.67 -8.22 -11.17
CA THR A 34 -13.82 -7.36 -11.01
C THR A 34 -13.56 -6.19 -11.94
N GLY A 35 -14.05 -6.32 -13.17
CA GLY A 35 -14.32 -5.13 -13.98
C GLY A 35 -15.08 -4.12 -13.12
N THR A 36 -14.75 -2.84 -13.25
CA THR A 36 -15.32 -1.77 -12.42
C THR A 36 -16.85 -1.85 -12.50
N ILE A 37 -17.49 -2.31 -11.42
CA ILE A 37 -18.95 -2.38 -11.36
C ILE A 37 -19.45 -1.01 -10.91
N SER A 38 -20.26 -0.39 -11.75
CA SER A 38 -20.87 0.90 -11.43
C SER A 38 -22.38 0.78 -11.48
N LEU A 39 -23.04 1.35 -10.47
CA LEU A 39 -24.47 1.54 -10.56
C LEU A 39 -24.77 2.57 -11.65
N THR A 40 -25.73 2.25 -12.50
CA THR A 40 -26.23 3.19 -13.50
C THR A 40 -27.56 3.79 -13.11
N GLU A 41 -28.24 3.24 -12.10
CA GLU A 41 -29.55 3.69 -11.63
C GLU A 41 -29.69 3.60 -10.10
N VAL A 42 -30.59 4.42 -9.53
CA VAL A 42 -30.94 4.46 -8.11
C VAL A 42 -32.37 3.96 -7.86
N ALA A 43 -32.59 3.40 -6.67
CA ALA A 43 -33.88 2.85 -6.27
C ALA A 43 -34.76 3.90 -5.57
N GLN A 44 -35.46 4.75 -6.35
CA GLN A 44 -36.37 5.79 -5.84
C GLN A 44 -37.66 5.88 -6.65
N ALA A 45 -38.83 5.54 -6.10
CA ALA A 45 -40.10 5.46 -6.85
C ALA A 45 -40.39 6.67 -7.76
N ASP A 46 -40.30 7.87 -7.17
CA ASP A 46 -40.45 9.17 -7.81
C ASP A 46 -39.15 9.97 -7.63
N GLY A 47 -38.58 10.52 -8.70
CA GLY A 47 -37.35 11.32 -8.63
C GLY A 47 -36.37 11.08 -9.78
N VAL A 48 -35.13 11.53 -9.59
CA VAL A 48 -34.01 11.23 -10.50
C VAL A 48 -33.62 9.77 -10.32
N ARG A 49 -33.45 9.05 -11.44
CA ARG A 49 -33.06 7.63 -11.47
C ARG A 49 -31.61 7.42 -11.86
N SER A 50 -31.08 8.24 -12.74
CA SER A 50 -29.75 8.04 -13.29
C SER A 50 -29.13 9.37 -13.64
N VAL A 51 -27.87 9.56 -13.25
CA VAL A 51 -27.01 10.64 -13.72
C VAL A 51 -25.73 9.99 -14.21
N THR A 52 -25.58 9.90 -15.52
CA THR A 52 -24.47 9.16 -16.13
C THR A 52 -23.80 9.92 -17.27
N LEU A 53 -22.49 9.69 -17.40
CA LEU A 53 -21.68 10.15 -18.52
C LEU A 53 -21.75 9.15 -19.66
N ASN A 54 -21.73 9.65 -20.90
CA ASN A 54 -21.53 8.80 -22.08
C ASN A 54 -20.12 8.18 -22.08
N SER A 55 -19.88 7.18 -22.92
CA SER A 55 -18.58 6.47 -23.01
C SER A 55 -17.37 7.35 -23.35
N ARG A 56 -17.58 8.58 -23.84
CA ARG A 56 -16.51 9.55 -24.11
C ARG A 56 -16.28 10.54 -22.97
N GLY A 57 -17.10 10.50 -21.91
CA GLY A 57 -17.03 11.46 -20.83
C GLY A 57 -17.43 12.89 -21.21
N THR A 58 -18.10 13.10 -22.35
CA THR A 58 -18.37 14.45 -22.87
C THR A 58 -19.79 14.95 -22.64
N LYS A 59 -20.72 14.06 -22.27
CA LYS A 59 -22.14 14.39 -22.12
C LYS A 59 -22.71 13.70 -20.89
N LEU A 60 -23.31 14.50 -20.01
CA LEU A 60 -24.06 14.06 -18.85
C LEU A 60 -25.54 13.90 -19.24
N THR A 61 -26.15 12.80 -18.79
CA THR A 61 -27.57 12.50 -19.01
C THR A 61 -28.25 12.25 -17.67
N VAL A 62 -29.30 13.02 -17.40
CA VAL A 62 -30.19 12.83 -16.25
C VAL A 62 -31.47 12.15 -16.73
N ARG A 63 -31.78 10.99 -16.16
CA ARG A 63 -33.06 10.29 -16.38
C ARG A 63 -33.85 10.30 -15.09
N SER A 64 -35.14 10.60 -15.21
CA SER A 64 -36.04 10.68 -14.07
C SER A 64 -37.31 9.89 -14.34
N THR A 65 -37.93 9.41 -13.27
CA THR A 65 -39.21 8.69 -13.33
C THR A 65 -40.17 9.22 -12.29
N LEU A 66 -41.46 9.21 -12.64
CA LEU A 66 -42.56 9.44 -11.72
C LEU A 66 -43.53 8.26 -11.81
N SER A 67 -44.03 7.81 -10.68
CA SER A 67 -45.05 6.78 -10.55
C SER A 67 -46.36 7.22 -11.21
N SER A 68 -47.14 6.27 -11.71
CA SER A 68 -48.45 6.58 -12.32
C SER A 68 -49.36 7.33 -11.34
N GLY A 69 -49.35 6.95 -10.06
CA GLY A 69 -50.11 7.64 -9.02
C GLY A 69 -49.69 9.08 -8.81
N PHE A 70 -48.38 9.38 -8.84
CA PHE A 70 -47.91 10.76 -8.80
C PHE A 70 -48.43 11.56 -10.00
N VAL A 71 -48.29 11.01 -11.22
CA VAL A 71 -48.69 11.69 -12.46
C VAL A 71 -50.19 11.94 -12.53
N GLU A 72 -51.02 10.97 -12.13
CA GLU A 72 -52.48 11.10 -12.12
C GLU A 72 -52.93 12.22 -11.17
N ASN A 73 -52.35 12.26 -9.96
CA ASN A 73 -52.65 13.28 -8.94
C ASN A 73 -52.09 14.66 -9.29
N ASN A 74 -51.08 14.74 -10.16
CA ASN A 74 -50.35 15.97 -10.49
C ASN A 74 -50.31 16.26 -12.00
N SER A 75 -51.33 15.83 -12.75
CA SER A 75 -51.34 15.86 -14.23
C SER A 75 -51.14 17.26 -14.84
N ARG A 76 -51.44 18.32 -14.08
CA ARG A 76 -51.24 19.73 -14.48
C ARG A 76 -50.03 20.38 -13.79
N THR A 77 -49.31 19.67 -12.94
CA THR A 77 -48.17 20.21 -12.21
C THR A 77 -46.94 20.25 -13.12
N THR A 78 -46.18 21.35 -13.04
CA THR A 78 -44.86 21.44 -13.65
C THR A 78 -43.83 20.90 -12.66
N VAL A 79 -42.97 20.02 -13.16
CA VAL A 79 -41.85 19.44 -12.40
C VAL A 79 -40.56 20.10 -12.88
N TYR A 80 -39.69 20.44 -11.94
CA TYR A 80 -38.44 21.15 -12.17
C TYR A 80 -37.27 20.24 -11.82
N LEU A 81 -36.19 20.32 -12.59
CA LEU A 81 -34.92 19.65 -12.32
C LEU A 81 -33.92 20.70 -11.84
N PHE A 82 -33.30 20.44 -10.70
CA PHE A 82 -32.24 21.27 -10.12
C PHE A 82 -30.88 20.58 -10.25
N GLU A 83 -29.86 21.38 -10.53
CA GLU A 83 -28.45 21.03 -10.43
C GLU A 83 -27.92 21.63 -9.12
N LEU A 84 -27.42 20.78 -8.23
CA LEU A 84 -26.93 21.14 -6.90
C LEU A 84 -25.39 21.14 -6.90
N PRO A 85 -24.74 22.29 -6.65
CA PRO A 85 -23.30 22.37 -6.45
C PRO A 85 -22.77 21.47 -5.31
N PRO A 86 -21.46 21.21 -5.26
CA PRO A 86 -20.82 20.56 -4.12
C PRO A 86 -21.20 21.27 -2.81
N GLY A 87 -21.62 20.49 -1.81
CA GLY A 87 -22.00 21.01 -0.49
C GLY A 87 -23.48 21.38 -0.32
N VAL A 88 -24.22 21.55 -1.41
CA VAL A 88 -25.64 21.94 -1.35
C VAL A 88 -26.54 20.71 -1.22
N GLY A 89 -27.36 20.67 -0.16
CA GLY A 89 -28.36 19.63 0.07
C GLY A 89 -29.72 19.92 -0.60
N ALA A 90 -30.64 18.93 -0.58
CA ALA A 90 -32.00 19.10 -1.13
C ALA A 90 -32.83 20.15 -0.38
N ASP A 91 -32.49 20.44 0.88
CA ASP A 91 -33.20 21.43 1.69
C ASP A 91 -32.80 22.88 1.33
N SER A 92 -31.80 23.04 0.47
CA SER A 92 -31.21 24.32 0.06
C SER A 92 -31.58 24.71 -1.38
N LEU A 93 -32.71 24.22 -1.91
CA LEU A 93 -33.25 24.68 -3.21
C LEU A 93 -33.56 26.19 -3.28
N PRO A 94 -33.97 26.88 -2.20
CA PRO A 94 -34.14 28.33 -2.25
C PRO A 94 -32.85 29.03 -2.65
N GLY A 95 -32.86 29.79 -3.76
CA GLY A 95 -31.70 30.50 -4.30
C GLY A 95 -31.05 29.86 -5.52
N LEU A 96 -31.45 28.63 -5.88
CA LEU A 96 -31.03 27.99 -7.13
C LEU A 96 -32.09 28.16 -8.24
N GLU A 97 -31.64 28.17 -9.49
CA GLU A 97 -32.51 28.15 -10.67
C GLU A 97 -32.63 26.73 -11.25
N PRO A 98 -33.81 26.28 -11.68
CA PRO A 98 -33.97 24.98 -12.29
C PRO A 98 -33.33 24.95 -13.68
N VAL A 99 -32.54 23.90 -13.96
CA VAL A 99 -31.86 23.70 -15.25
C VAL A 99 -32.77 23.13 -16.34
N TYR A 100 -33.92 22.58 -15.95
CA TYR A 100 -34.92 22.02 -16.85
C TYR A 100 -36.29 21.94 -16.18
N SER A 101 -37.37 21.97 -16.96
CA SER A 101 -38.72 21.74 -16.45
C SER A 101 -39.58 21.00 -17.48
N PHE A 102 -40.56 20.25 -17.00
CA PHE A 102 -41.45 19.44 -17.83
C PHE A 102 -42.80 19.25 -17.13
N ARG A 103 -43.86 18.91 -17.89
CA ARG A 103 -45.14 18.49 -17.29
C ARG A 103 -44.99 17.12 -16.66
N ALA A 104 -45.63 16.91 -15.50
CA ALA A 104 -45.61 15.62 -14.80
C ALA A 104 -45.88 14.47 -15.78
N SER A 105 -44.92 13.56 -15.90
CA SER A 105 -44.92 12.44 -16.83
C SER A 105 -44.07 11.31 -16.25
N THR A 106 -44.37 10.06 -16.64
CA THR A 106 -43.77 8.88 -16.02
C THR A 106 -42.27 8.74 -16.28
N LYS A 107 -41.77 9.36 -17.36
CA LYS A 107 -40.35 9.38 -17.72
C LYS A 107 -39.97 10.75 -18.26
N SER A 108 -38.80 11.21 -17.86
CA SER A 108 -38.18 12.43 -18.37
C SER A 108 -36.69 12.22 -18.57
N THR A 109 -36.11 12.94 -19.53
CA THR A 109 -34.67 12.90 -19.79
C THR A 109 -34.19 14.29 -20.13
N TRP A 110 -33.12 14.70 -19.45
CA TRP A 110 -32.38 15.92 -19.74
C TRP A 110 -30.92 15.55 -19.98
N SER A 111 -30.22 16.36 -20.76
CA SER A 111 -28.79 16.15 -20.97
C SER A 111 -28.10 17.47 -21.24
N ALA A 112 -26.84 17.53 -20.84
CA ALA A 112 -25.97 18.66 -21.12
C ALA A 112 -24.53 18.20 -21.34
N PRO A 113 -23.67 19.00 -21.97
CA PRO A 113 -22.25 18.71 -22.03
C PRO A 113 -21.65 18.54 -20.63
N LEU A 114 -20.66 17.67 -20.50
CA LEU A 114 -19.77 17.74 -19.34
C LEU A 114 -18.95 19.02 -19.53
N ALA A 115 -19.21 20.01 -18.67
CA ALA A 115 -18.83 21.43 -18.74
C ALA A 115 -19.80 22.34 -19.53
N GLU A 116 -20.51 23.20 -18.78
CA GLU A 116 -21.01 24.53 -19.16
C GLU A 116 -21.36 25.26 -17.86
N GLY A 117 -20.48 26.15 -17.37
CA GLY A 117 -20.62 26.92 -16.12
C GLY A 117 -19.30 27.14 -15.35
N SER A 118 -19.36 27.83 -14.20
CA SER A 118 -18.24 28.06 -13.26
C SER A 118 -17.94 26.88 -12.32
N LEU A 119 -18.67 25.76 -12.42
CA LEU A 119 -18.39 24.51 -11.70
C LEU A 119 -18.53 23.33 -12.68
N THR A 120 -17.64 22.33 -12.60
CA THR A 120 -17.77 21.13 -13.43
C THR A 120 -18.96 20.31 -12.92
N ARG A 121 -19.97 20.10 -13.78
CA ARG A 121 -21.17 19.25 -13.55
C ARG A 121 -20.88 17.85 -13.01
N LEU A 122 -19.63 17.40 -13.10
CA LEU A 122 -19.13 16.15 -12.53
C LEU A 122 -19.37 16.05 -11.01
N TYR A 123 -19.21 17.16 -10.28
CA TYR A 123 -19.34 17.17 -8.82
C TYR A 123 -20.73 17.61 -8.35
N CYS A 124 -21.64 17.90 -9.29
CA CYS A 124 -23.00 18.28 -8.96
C CYS A 124 -23.89 17.05 -8.70
N SER A 125 -24.95 17.26 -7.92
CA SER A 125 -26.05 16.31 -7.77
C SER A 125 -27.32 16.86 -8.42
N TYR A 126 -28.27 15.99 -8.74
CA TYR A 126 -29.50 16.37 -9.44
C TYR A 126 -30.73 15.88 -8.69
N VAL A 127 -31.72 16.75 -8.54
CA VAL A 127 -32.98 16.45 -7.82
C VAL A 127 -34.17 17.06 -8.55
N LEU A 128 -35.31 16.37 -8.51
CA LEU A 128 -36.57 16.93 -9.01
C LEU A 128 -37.28 17.74 -7.92
N ALA A 129 -38.15 18.67 -8.29
CA ALA A 129 -39.00 19.37 -7.35
C ALA A 129 -40.34 19.81 -7.96
N THR A 130 -41.37 19.96 -7.14
CA THR A 130 -42.60 20.70 -7.46
C THR A 130 -42.52 22.12 -6.91
N LYS A 131 -43.26 23.05 -7.50
CA LYS A 131 -43.39 24.42 -7.00
C LYS A 131 -44.76 24.60 -6.33
N GLY A 132 -44.76 25.05 -5.08
CA GLY A 132 -45.96 25.42 -4.34
C GLY A 132 -46.53 26.78 -4.78
N ASP A 133 -47.75 27.08 -4.33
CA ASP A 133 -48.43 28.35 -4.63
C ASP A 133 -47.71 29.57 -4.02
N ASP A 134 -47.00 29.36 -2.91
CA ASP A 134 -46.12 30.34 -2.26
C ASP A 134 -44.79 30.57 -3.02
N GLY A 135 -44.58 29.82 -4.10
CA GLY A 135 -43.38 29.87 -4.92
C GLY A 135 -42.22 29.02 -4.40
N SER A 136 -42.36 28.35 -3.26
CA SER A 136 -41.35 27.46 -2.71
C SER A 136 -41.21 26.17 -3.54
N TYR A 137 -40.02 25.57 -3.53
CA TYR A 137 -39.78 24.28 -4.18
C TYR A 137 -39.73 23.16 -3.15
N THR A 138 -40.43 22.06 -3.42
CA THR A 138 -40.40 20.85 -2.60
C THR A 138 -39.72 19.73 -3.39
N PRO A 139 -38.63 19.12 -2.88
CA PRO A 139 -37.90 18.08 -3.59
C PRO A 139 -38.74 16.79 -3.75
N ILE A 140 -38.53 16.10 -4.87
CA ILE A 140 -39.11 14.80 -5.20
C ILE A 140 -37.94 13.80 -5.28
N GLY A 141 -37.84 12.95 -4.26
CA GLY A 141 -36.73 12.01 -4.10
C GLY A 141 -35.46 12.66 -3.53
N ALA A 142 -34.43 11.82 -3.34
CA ALA A 142 -33.10 12.22 -2.93
C ALA A 142 -32.26 12.72 -4.13
N PRO A 143 -31.35 13.68 -3.91
CA PRO A 143 -30.37 14.08 -4.92
C PRO A 143 -29.51 12.92 -5.41
N VAL A 144 -29.24 12.89 -6.72
CA VAL A 144 -28.42 11.85 -7.35
C VAL A 144 -27.17 12.48 -7.97
N PRO A 145 -25.95 12.11 -7.55
CA PRO A 145 -24.69 12.56 -8.16
C PRO A 145 -24.37 11.75 -9.42
N VAL A 146 -23.30 12.11 -10.13
CA VAL A 146 -22.76 11.28 -11.22
C VAL A 146 -22.39 9.88 -10.70
N LEU A 147 -23.00 8.85 -11.28
CA LEU A 147 -22.87 7.47 -10.79
C LEU A 147 -21.66 6.74 -11.39
N ASN A 148 -21.24 7.11 -12.60
CA ASN A 148 -20.17 6.45 -13.37
C ASN A 148 -18.94 7.35 -13.67
N PRO A 149 -18.34 8.05 -12.68
CA PRO A 149 -17.19 8.92 -12.92
C PRO A 149 -15.97 8.18 -13.47
N GLU A 150 -15.82 6.88 -13.23
CA GLU A 150 -14.73 6.03 -13.74
C GLU A 150 -14.60 6.01 -15.27
N VAL A 151 -15.66 6.40 -16.00
CA VAL A 151 -15.59 6.57 -17.46
C VAL A 151 -14.59 7.65 -17.87
N LEU A 152 -14.24 8.58 -16.97
CA LEU A 152 -13.23 9.60 -17.19
C LEU A 152 -11.80 9.11 -16.91
N ALA A 153 -11.64 8.01 -16.18
CA ALA A 153 -10.32 7.57 -15.76
C ALA A 153 -9.49 7.06 -16.95
N PRO A 154 -8.19 7.42 -17.03
CA PRO A 154 -7.27 6.73 -17.92
C PRO A 154 -7.29 5.23 -17.61
N GLY A 155 -7.45 4.40 -18.64
CA GLY A 155 -7.87 3.01 -18.46
C GLY A 155 -6.85 2.08 -17.75
N GLY A 156 -7.38 1.01 -17.15
CA GLY A 156 -6.80 -0.35 -17.19
C GLY A 156 -5.84 -0.79 -16.08
N GLN A 157 -5.34 0.11 -15.22
CA GLN A 157 -4.44 -0.30 -14.14
C GLN A 157 -5.24 -0.82 -12.94
N ALA A 158 -5.02 -2.08 -12.55
CA ALA A 158 -5.62 -2.66 -11.34
C ALA A 158 -5.06 -2.03 -10.05
N PHE A 159 -5.85 -2.13 -8.97
CA PHE A 159 -5.39 -1.77 -7.63
C PHE A 159 -4.19 -2.63 -7.22
N PRO A 160 -3.10 -2.04 -6.67
CA PRO A 160 -1.94 -2.81 -6.26
C PRO A 160 -2.32 -3.89 -5.24
N GLU A 161 -1.72 -5.07 -5.39
CA GLU A 161 -1.83 -6.14 -4.40
C GLU A 161 -0.67 -6.02 -3.41
N ALA A 162 -0.98 -6.07 -2.12
CA ALA A 162 0.03 -6.12 -1.08
C ALA A 162 0.45 -7.55 -0.80
N MET A 163 1.72 -7.72 -0.44
CA MET A 163 2.27 -9.03 -0.09
C MET A 163 1.79 -9.55 1.27
N SER A 164 1.52 -8.63 2.20
CA SER A 164 1.16 -8.92 3.59
C SER A 164 0.32 -7.77 4.11
N ILE A 165 -0.66 -8.05 4.96
CA ILE A 165 -1.53 -7.04 5.58
C ILE A 165 -0.78 -6.09 6.54
N LYS A 166 0.52 -6.32 6.81
CA LYS A 166 1.32 -5.53 7.75
C LYS A 166 1.42 -4.07 7.34
N GLY A 167 0.92 -3.16 8.16
CA GLY A 167 1.07 -1.72 7.94
C GLY A 167 1.37 -0.89 9.18
N LEU A 168 1.77 0.34 8.93
CA LEU A 168 2.19 1.31 9.95
C LEU A 168 1.65 2.70 9.61
N ALA A 169 1.14 3.40 10.61
CA ALA A 169 0.89 4.84 10.55
C ALA A 169 2.10 5.58 11.14
N ALA A 170 2.87 6.26 10.30
CA ALA A 170 4.06 7.00 10.72
C ALA A 170 4.45 8.03 9.66
N ASP A 171 5.17 9.07 10.08
CA ASP A 171 5.78 10.03 9.16
C ASP A 171 7.15 9.59 8.62
N SER A 172 7.85 8.74 9.37
CA SER A 172 9.20 8.28 9.04
C SER A 172 9.18 7.21 7.95
N VAL A 173 9.44 7.62 6.71
CA VAL A 173 9.61 6.71 5.56
C VAL A 173 10.71 5.67 5.81
N ALA A 174 11.78 6.07 6.50
CA ALA A 174 12.89 5.19 6.86
C ALA A 174 12.41 4.01 7.72
N ASP A 175 11.66 4.32 8.78
CA ASP A 175 11.14 3.34 9.72
C ASP A 175 10.10 2.43 9.06
N ILE A 176 9.16 3.02 8.30
CA ILE A 176 8.14 2.29 7.53
C ILE A 176 8.78 1.20 6.66
N LEU A 177 9.82 1.57 5.92
CA LEU A 177 10.48 0.63 5.01
C LEU A 177 11.39 -0.36 5.76
N SER A 178 12.08 0.03 6.85
CA SER A 178 12.96 -0.87 7.64
C SER A 178 12.21 -1.95 8.41
N LEU A 179 10.98 -1.63 8.82
CA LEU A 179 10.07 -2.57 9.44
C LEU A 179 9.40 -3.51 8.40
N GLY A 180 9.72 -3.33 7.11
CA GLY A 180 9.23 -4.18 6.03
C GLY A 180 7.71 -4.13 5.89
N THR A 181 7.09 -2.97 6.10
CA THR A 181 5.64 -2.78 5.94
C THR A 181 5.21 -2.97 4.48
N SER A 182 3.96 -3.40 4.25
CA SER A 182 3.34 -3.39 2.91
C SER A 182 2.28 -2.31 2.77
N HIS A 183 1.88 -1.68 3.87
CA HIS A 183 0.85 -0.64 3.92
C HIS A 183 1.34 0.53 4.77
N ALA A 184 1.11 1.75 4.31
CA ALA A 184 1.44 2.98 5.05
C ALA A 184 0.24 3.92 5.09
N LEU A 185 -0.08 4.40 6.28
CA LEU A 185 -1.09 5.43 6.49
C LEU A 185 -0.38 6.77 6.71
N LEU A 186 -0.61 7.74 5.82
CA LEU A 186 -0.11 9.10 5.93
C LEU A 186 -1.26 10.06 6.16
N ASP A 187 -1.13 10.91 7.18
CA ASP A 187 -2.11 11.95 7.46
C ASP A 187 -1.88 13.17 6.56
N VAL A 188 -2.98 13.72 6.07
CA VAL A 188 -3.07 14.96 5.31
C VAL A 188 -3.90 15.92 6.15
N ALA A 189 -3.21 16.74 6.94
CA ALA A 189 -3.82 17.87 7.65
C ALA A 189 -4.29 18.91 6.63
N ILE A 190 -5.59 18.97 6.36
CA ILE A 190 -6.19 19.71 5.25
C ILE A 190 -5.72 21.18 5.23
N GLU A 191 -5.65 21.81 6.39
CA GLU A 191 -5.24 23.19 6.57
C GLU A 191 -3.79 23.47 6.17
N ASP A 192 -2.88 22.49 6.25
CA ASP A 192 -1.47 22.66 5.91
C ASP A 192 -1.22 22.62 4.40
N PHE A 193 -2.17 22.06 3.63
CA PHE A 193 -2.08 21.93 2.19
C PHE A 193 -2.75 23.10 1.47
N ILE A 194 -3.77 23.73 2.05
CA ILE A 194 -4.46 24.87 1.45
C ILE A 194 -3.75 26.16 1.86
N ALA A 195 -3.21 26.89 0.89
CA ALA A 195 -2.51 28.14 1.13
C ALA A 195 -3.43 29.36 0.90
N ILE A 196 -3.25 30.40 1.71
CA ILE A 196 -3.82 31.72 1.47
C ILE A 196 -2.66 32.68 1.21
N PRO A 197 -2.33 33.00 -0.06
CA PRO A 197 -1.26 33.92 -0.39
C PRO A 197 -1.49 35.30 0.24
N ARG A 198 -0.54 35.75 1.06
CA ARG A 198 -0.53 37.06 1.71
C ARG A 198 0.68 37.85 1.21
N PRO A 199 0.50 38.92 0.41
CA PRO A 199 1.62 39.72 -0.11
C PRO A 199 2.55 40.29 0.98
N ALA A 200 2.04 40.50 2.18
CA ALA A 200 2.82 40.96 3.33
C ALA A 200 3.70 39.87 3.98
N GLU A 201 3.52 38.60 3.60
CA GLU A 201 4.24 37.44 4.14
C GLU A 201 4.85 36.64 2.98
N PRO A 202 6.10 36.92 2.57
CA PRO A 202 6.70 36.31 1.38
C PRO A 202 6.69 34.77 1.38
N ALA A 203 6.79 34.12 2.54
CA ALA A 203 6.72 32.67 2.66
C ALA A 203 5.36 32.09 2.23
N SER A 204 4.27 32.84 2.42
CA SER A 204 2.91 32.44 2.01
C SER A 204 2.69 32.46 0.49
N LEU A 205 3.64 33.02 -0.27
CA LEU A 205 3.58 33.10 -1.73
C LEU A 205 4.13 31.84 -2.41
N ASN A 206 4.83 30.96 -1.67
CA ASN A 206 5.36 29.71 -2.18
C ASN A 206 4.23 28.66 -2.30
N THR A 207 3.50 28.75 -3.40
CA THR A 207 2.31 27.94 -3.65
C THR A 207 2.32 27.35 -5.06
N ILE A 208 1.57 26.26 -5.23
CA ILE A 208 1.21 25.70 -6.53
C ILE A 208 -0.21 26.16 -6.86
N ASP A 209 -0.34 26.93 -7.94
CA ASP A 209 -1.63 27.35 -8.46
C ASP A 209 -2.33 26.20 -9.16
N TYR A 210 -3.59 25.98 -8.82
CA TYR A 210 -4.45 25.00 -9.45
C TYR A 210 -5.78 25.63 -9.86
N VAL A 211 -6.00 25.73 -11.17
CA VAL A 211 -7.28 26.20 -11.72
C VAL A 211 -8.26 25.04 -11.73
N PHE A 212 -9.23 25.10 -10.84
CA PHE A 212 -10.31 24.13 -10.73
C PHE A 212 -11.63 24.88 -10.83
N ASN A 213 -12.49 24.46 -11.76
CA ASN A 213 -13.79 25.11 -11.94
C ASN A 213 -13.69 26.64 -12.14
N GLY A 214 -12.69 27.09 -12.92
CA GLY A 214 -12.49 28.53 -13.17
C GLY A 214 -12.04 29.37 -11.96
N ILE A 215 -11.89 28.75 -10.78
CA ILE A 215 -11.33 29.36 -9.57
C ILE A 215 -9.87 28.91 -9.45
N THR A 216 -8.98 29.83 -9.09
CA THR A 216 -7.59 29.49 -8.78
C THR A 216 -7.49 29.19 -7.29
N TYR A 217 -7.16 27.94 -6.98
CA TYR A 217 -6.81 27.50 -5.64
C TYR A 217 -5.29 27.48 -5.50
N HIS A 218 -4.80 27.77 -4.30
CA HIS A 218 -3.37 27.79 -4.01
C HIS A 218 -3.06 26.69 -3.01
N PHE A 219 -2.12 25.81 -3.35
CA PHE A 219 -1.67 24.75 -2.45
C PHE A 219 -0.25 25.02 -1.96
N ASN A 220 0.02 24.69 -0.70
CA ASN A 220 1.34 24.88 -0.09
C ASN A 220 2.40 23.99 -0.79
N ASP A 221 3.39 24.61 -1.43
CA ASP A 221 4.42 23.89 -2.20
C ASP A 221 5.31 23.02 -1.29
N ALA A 222 5.61 23.46 -0.07
CA ALA A 222 6.44 22.71 0.87
C ALA A 222 5.73 21.44 1.36
N SER A 223 4.48 21.56 1.82
CA SER A 223 3.65 20.43 2.25
C SER A 223 3.47 19.41 1.12
N LEU A 224 3.25 19.90 -0.11
CA LEU A 224 3.12 19.05 -1.29
C LEU A 224 4.41 18.32 -1.65
N ARG A 225 5.55 19.00 -1.69
CA ARG A 225 6.86 18.36 -1.96
C ARG A 225 7.21 17.32 -0.91
N GLU A 226 6.82 17.55 0.34
CA GLU A 226 6.99 16.56 1.38
C GLU A 226 6.15 15.32 1.14
N LEU A 227 4.86 15.51 0.86
CA LEU A 227 3.97 14.39 0.57
C LEU A 227 4.41 13.64 -0.69
N ASP A 228 4.83 14.34 -1.76
CA ASP A 228 5.33 13.74 -3.00
C ASP A 228 6.46 12.75 -2.74
N ARG A 229 7.45 13.18 -1.95
CA ARG A 229 8.62 12.35 -1.64
C ARG A 229 8.22 11.12 -0.83
N LYS A 230 7.34 11.29 0.17
CA LYS A 230 6.81 10.18 1.00
C LYS A 230 6.06 9.18 0.11
N VAL A 231 5.09 9.63 -0.68
CA VAL A 231 4.27 8.79 -1.57
C VAL A 231 5.13 8.11 -2.63
N LYS A 232 6.04 8.84 -3.29
CA LYS A 232 6.95 8.31 -4.31
C LYS A 232 7.81 7.19 -3.77
N THR A 233 8.52 7.43 -2.68
CA THR A 233 9.43 6.42 -2.11
C THR A 233 8.67 5.18 -1.65
N LEU A 234 7.57 5.36 -0.90
CA LEU A 234 6.80 4.23 -0.39
C LEU A 234 6.22 3.39 -1.53
N SER A 235 5.60 4.03 -2.52
CA SER A 235 4.99 3.32 -3.65
C SER A 235 6.00 2.68 -4.61
N ALA A 236 7.23 3.22 -4.72
CA ALA A 236 8.33 2.61 -5.44
C ALA A 236 8.73 1.25 -4.82
N GLU A 237 8.68 1.17 -3.48
CA GLU A 237 8.90 -0.06 -2.70
C GLU A 237 7.64 -0.93 -2.57
N SER A 238 6.63 -0.68 -3.43
CA SER A 238 5.29 -1.30 -3.44
C SER A 238 4.56 -1.32 -2.09
N VAL A 239 4.83 -0.32 -1.24
CA VAL A 239 3.99 -0.06 -0.09
C VAL A 239 2.69 0.60 -0.59
N ILE A 240 1.55 0.03 -0.23
CA ILE A 240 0.25 0.64 -0.49
C ILE A 240 0.07 1.83 0.44
N VAL A 241 -0.01 3.02 -0.14
CA VAL A 241 -0.18 4.27 0.60
C VAL A 241 -1.66 4.63 0.70
N TYR A 242 -2.11 4.91 1.93
CA TYR A 242 -3.41 5.50 2.25
C TYR A 242 -3.21 6.96 2.69
N LEU A 243 -3.94 7.89 2.10
CA LEU A 243 -3.99 9.27 2.57
C LEU A 243 -5.24 9.48 3.43
N ARG A 244 -5.07 9.84 4.70
CA ARG A 244 -6.18 10.18 5.60
C ARG A 244 -6.30 11.69 5.75
N PHE A 245 -7.45 12.22 5.35
CA PHE A 245 -7.72 13.65 5.37
C PHE A 245 -8.35 14.03 6.71
N ILE A 246 -7.64 14.86 7.48
CA ILE A 246 -8.03 15.32 8.82
C ILE A 246 -7.94 16.84 8.89
N LEU A 247 -8.74 17.46 9.75
CA LEU A 247 -8.64 18.88 10.10
C LEU A 247 -8.23 18.93 11.58
N ASN A 248 -7.02 19.41 11.88
CA ASN A 248 -6.48 19.40 13.25
C ASN A 248 -6.76 20.69 14.00
N THR A 249 -6.91 21.79 13.27
CA THR A 249 -7.01 23.13 13.82
C THR A 249 -8.46 23.56 13.98
N HIS A 250 -8.79 24.11 15.16
CA HIS A 250 -10.10 24.66 15.42
C HIS A 250 -10.47 25.75 14.38
N PRO A 251 -11.71 25.79 13.85
CA PRO A 251 -12.07 26.72 12.78
C PRO A 251 -11.85 28.20 13.12
N ALA A 252 -12.04 28.61 14.37
CA ALA A 252 -11.78 29.99 14.81
C ALA A 252 -10.28 30.35 14.91
N SER A 253 -9.38 29.35 14.86
CA SER A 253 -7.92 29.54 14.87
C SER A 253 -7.30 29.50 13.48
N LEU A 254 -8.07 29.11 12.46
CA LEU A 254 -7.66 29.17 11.06
C LEU A 254 -7.65 30.62 10.56
N ALA A 255 -6.85 30.90 9.53
CA ALA A 255 -6.92 32.18 8.83
C ALA A 255 -8.36 32.44 8.34
N ASP A 256 -8.82 33.70 8.36
CA ASP A 256 -10.23 34.06 8.14
C ASP A 256 -10.90 33.33 6.96
N LYS A 257 -10.21 33.18 5.82
CA LYS A 257 -10.72 32.48 4.62
C LYS A 257 -10.84 30.96 4.76
N LEU A 258 -10.08 30.34 5.66
CA LEU A 258 -10.08 28.90 5.94
C LEU A 258 -10.97 28.52 7.13
N SER A 259 -11.51 29.48 7.88
CA SER A 259 -12.48 29.22 8.95
C SER A 259 -13.72 28.44 8.47
N CYS A 260 -14.03 28.53 7.17
CA CYS A 260 -15.09 27.75 6.52
C CYS A 260 -14.86 26.23 6.54
N LEU A 261 -13.62 25.77 6.73
CA LEU A 261 -13.25 24.35 6.62
C LEU A 261 -13.94 23.48 7.66
N GLY A 262 -14.24 24.02 8.86
CA GLY A 262 -14.92 23.27 9.92
C GLY A 262 -16.17 23.97 10.45
N PHE A 263 -16.80 23.35 11.44
CA PHE A 263 -18.02 23.88 12.06
C PHE A 263 -17.68 24.95 13.10
N ALA A 264 -18.33 26.11 13.01
CA ALA A 264 -18.08 27.24 13.92
C ALA A 264 -18.40 26.91 15.38
N ASP A 265 -19.38 26.02 15.62
CA ASP A 265 -19.83 25.60 16.96
C ASP A 265 -19.06 24.39 17.50
N ALA A 266 -17.98 23.96 16.83
CA ALA A 266 -17.15 22.87 17.34
C ALA A 266 -16.46 23.28 18.66
N PRO A 267 -16.28 22.37 19.62
CA PRO A 267 -15.54 22.65 20.84
C PRO A 267 -14.03 22.84 20.58
N GLU A 268 -13.40 23.73 21.35
CA GLU A 268 -11.94 23.81 21.42
C GLU A 268 -11.33 22.56 22.07
N GLY A 269 -10.09 22.23 21.69
CA GLY A 269 -9.34 21.12 22.31
C GLY A 269 -9.77 19.72 21.84
N ALA A 270 -10.59 19.62 20.79
CA ALA A 270 -10.89 18.36 20.13
C ALA A 270 -9.63 17.76 19.48
N ARG A 271 -9.64 16.43 19.26
CA ARG A 271 -8.53 15.74 18.60
C ARG A 271 -8.45 16.10 17.11
N HIS A 272 -9.60 16.06 16.44
CA HIS A 272 -9.77 16.57 15.07
C HIS A 272 -11.16 17.21 14.92
N TYR A 273 -11.34 17.92 13.81
CA TYR A 273 -12.54 18.68 13.50
C TYR A 273 -13.23 18.13 12.24
N ALA A 274 -14.57 18.13 12.26
CA ALA A 274 -15.35 17.75 11.10
C ALA A 274 -15.24 18.82 10.00
N VAL A 275 -15.06 18.37 8.77
CA VAL A 275 -15.09 19.24 7.60
C VAL A 275 -16.52 19.69 7.32
N ASN A 276 -16.75 21.01 7.25
CA ASN A 276 -18.05 21.61 7.01
C ASN A 276 -18.35 21.73 5.51
N ILE A 277 -18.63 20.59 4.86
CA ILE A 277 -18.91 20.58 3.41
C ILE A 277 -20.19 21.35 3.04
N ASN A 278 -21.03 21.73 4.01
CA ASN A 278 -22.24 22.53 3.74
C ASN A 278 -21.93 23.99 3.41
N ASN A 279 -20.72 24.45 3.72
CA ASN A 279 -20.22 25.75 3.27
C ASN A 279 -19.67 25.64 1.83
N GLU A 280 -20.13 26.51 0.93
CA GLU A 280 -19.77 26.48 -0.48
C GLU A 280 -18.25 26.66 -0.72
N ASP A 281 -17.60 27.55 0.02
CA ASP A 281 -16.15 27.77 -0.10
C ASP A 281 -15.39 26.51 0.33
N CYS A 282 -15.77 25.91 1.47
CA CYS A 282 -15.22 24.65 1.94
C CYS A 282 -15.40 23.54 0.90
N ALA A 283 -16.59 23.42 0.33
CA ALA A 283 -16.85 22.43 -0.71
C ALA A 283 -15.99 22.62 -1.96
N GLY A 284 -15.74 23.87 -2.34
CA GLY A 284 -14.79 24.24 -3.39
C GLY A 284 -13.35 23.82 -3.06
N TYR A 285 -12.85 24.16 -1.87
CA TYR A 285 -11.51 23.78 -1.41
C TYR A 285 -11.32 22.26 -1.38
N MET A 286 -12.27 21.51 -0.81
CA MET A 286 -12.18 20.06 -0.73
C MET A 286 -12.26 19.39 -2.10
N ALA A 287 -13.15 19.87 -3.00
CA ALA A 287 -13.23 19.35 -4.36
C ALA A 287 -11.92 19.57 -5.12
N ALA A 288 -11.35 20.78 -5.02
CA ALA A 288 -10.08 21.12 -5.66
C ALA A 288 -8.92 20.30 -5.10
N LEU A 289 -8.82 20.15 -3.77
CA LEU A 289 -7.75 19.39 -3.12
C LEU A 289 -7.82 17.91 -3.48
N PHE A 290 -9.00 17.28 -3.37
CA PHE A 290 -9.16 15.87 -3.74
C PHE A 290 -8.84 15.63 -5.21
N GLU A 291 -9.32 16.49 -6.12
CA GLU A 291 -9.03 16.37 -7.55
C GLU A 291 -7.55 16.55 -7.84
N PHE A 292 -6.93 17.55 -7.23
CA PHE A 292 -5.50 17.83 -7.39
C PHE A 292 -4.65 16.63 -6.96
N LEU A 293 -4.88 16.09 -5.76
CA LEU A 293 -4.10 14.96 -5.24
C LEU A 293 -4.41 13.66 -5.99
N ALA A 294 -5.67 13.39 -6.34
CA ALA A 294 -6.05 12.24 -7.16
C ALA A 294 -5.33 12.27 -8.50
N LYS A 295 -5.42 13.38 -9.24
CA LYS A 295 -4.74 13.56 -10.52
C LYS A 295 -3.22 13.47 -10.41
N ARG A 296 -2.65 13.92 -9.27
CA ARG A 296 -1.20 13.91 -9.02
C ARG A 296 -0.67 12.51 -8.74
N TYR A 297 -1.34 11.74 -7.88
CA TYR A 297 -0.88 10.44 -7.38
C TYR A 297 -1.46 9.23 -8.12
N THR A 298 -2.24 9.43 -9.17
CA THR A 298 -2.74 8.33 -10.02
C THR A 298 -2.29 8.45 -11.48
N ARG A 299 -1.30 9.31 -11.74
CA ARG A 299 -0.69 9.47 -13.07
C ARG A 299 -0.07 8.16 -13.52
N SER A 300 -0.23 7.86 -14.81
CA SER A 300 0.38 6.67 -15.43
C SER A 300 1.91 6.70 -15.44
N ASP A 301 2.53 7.89 -15.41
CA ASP A 301 3.99 8.05 -15.38
C ASP A 301 4.59 8.00 -13.97
N ARG A 302 3.76 7.92 -12.92
CA ARG A 302 4.17 7.85 -11.50
C ARG A 302 5.17 8.93 -11.08
N ALA A 303 5.13 10.11 -11.71
CA ALA A 303 6.10 11.18 -11.45
C ALA A 303 6.20 11.59 -9.96
N PHE A 304 5.11 11.45 -9.21
CA PHE A 304 4.99 11.78 -7.78
C PHE A 304 4.68 10.54 -6.91
N GLY A 305 4.94 9.34 -7.43
CA GLY A 305 4.49 8.09 -6.80
C GLY A 305 3.05 7.71 -7.14
N PHE A 306 2.53 6.76 -6.38
CA PHE A 306 1.18 6.24 -6.54
C PHE A 306 0.41 6.16 -5.22
N CYS A 307 -0.79 6.75 -5.18
CA CYS A 307 -1.77 6.56 -4.13
C CYS A 307 -3.17 6.52 -4.74
N GLY A 308 -3.83 5.36 -4.61
CA GLY A 308 -5.19 5.13 -5.10
C GLY A 308 -6.22 4.97 -3.98
N ALA A 309 -5.92 5.37 -2.73
CA ALA A 309 -6.74 5.09 -1.56
C ALA A 309 -6.83 6.28 -0.58
N PHE A 310 -8.04 6.81 -0.38
CA PHE A 310 -8.31 7.95 0.52
C PHE A 310 -9.18 7.53 1.71
N ILE A 311 -8.81 7.96 2.91
CA ILE A 311 -9.61 7.82 4.14
C ILE A 311 -10.10 9.20 4.55
N ILE A 312 -11.40 9.35 4.82
CA ILE A 312 -12.00 10.66 5.07
C ILE A 312 -12.34 10.81 6.55
N GLY A 313 -11.67 11.74 7.23
CA GLY A 313 -11.82 11.98 8.66
C GLY A 313 -11.16 10.93 9.54
N HIS A 314 -11.39 11.05 10.84
CA HIS A 314 -10.92 10.13 11.88
C HIS A 314 -12.07 9.86 12.86
N ASP A 315 -12.42 8.59 13.07
CA ASP A 315 -13.43 8.15 14.04
C ASP A 315 -14.73 8.97 13.98
N VAL A 316 -15.30 9.10 12.78
CA VAL A 316 -16.30 10.13 12.49
C VAL A 316 -17.64 9.94 13.17
N ASN A 317 -17.88 8.78 13.78
CA ASN A 317 -19.04 8.53 14.62
C ASN A 317 -18.99 9.26 15.98
N ASP A 318 -17.83 9.80 16.36
CA ASP A 318 -17.65 10.70 17.50
C ASP A 318 -17.38 12.13 17.03
N TRP A 319 -18.42 12.95 16.92
CA TRP A 319 -18.33 14.36 16.54
C TRP A 319 -18.26 15.31 17.73
N SER A 320 -17.90 14.79 18.90
CA SER A 320 -17.64 15.57 20.11
C SER A 320 -16.15 15.80 20.31
N VAL A 321 -15.34 14.77 20.08
CA VAL A 321 -13.89 14.80 20.33
C VAL A 321 -13.08 14.40 19.11
N SER A 322 -13.42 13.28 18.46
CA SER A 322 -12.56 12.70 17.42
C SER A 322 -12.75 13.31 16.03
N ASN A 323 -13.94 13.86 15.74
CA ASN A 323 -14.24 14.59 14.51
C ASN A 323 -15.24 15.73 14.79
N ALA A 324 -14.83 16.68 15.63
CA ALA A 324 -15.71 17.64 16.29
C ALA A 324 -16.52 18.53 15.32
N ALA A 325 -17.85 18.53 15.47
CA ALA A 325 -18.78 19.36 14.68
C ALA A 325 -19.67 20.29 15.54
N GLY A 326 -19.73 20.05 16.85
CA GLY A 326 -20.60 20.76 17.80
C GLY A 326 -21.64 19.84 18.45
N GLY A 327 -22.02 20.14 19.70
CA GLY A 327 -22.87 19.26 20.54
C GLY A 327 -24.35 19.19 20.13
N ASP A 328 -24.87 20.24 19.48
CA ASP A 328 -26.29 20.37 19.12
C ASP A 328 -26.59 19.99 17.65
N ILE A 329 -25.61 19.42 16.93
CA ILE A 329 -25.79 19.04 15.53
C ILE A 329 -26.79 17.88 15.39
N ASP A 330 -27.73 18.01 14.46
CA ASP A 330 -28.64 16.92 14.13
C ASP A 330 -27.83 15.73 13.58
N PRO A 331 -27.91 14.52 14.18
CA PRO A 331 -27.10 13.39 13.76
C PRO A 331 -27.33 12.99 12.31
N GLN A 332 -28.56 13.12 11.79
CA GLN A 332 -28.86 12.78 10.41
C GLN A 332 -28.27 13.81 9.44
N ALA A 333 -28.34 15.10 9.76
CA ALA A 333 -27.71 16.17 9.01
C ALA A 333 -26.17 16.02 8.97
N TYR A 334 -25.56 15.64 10.09
CA TYR A 334 -24.12 15.35 10.17
C TYR A 334 -23.74 14.18 9.26
N VAL A 335 -24.45 13.04 9.35
CA VAL A 335 -24.18 11.87 8.48
C VAL A 335 -24.39 12.23 7.01
N ALA A 336 -25.41 13.02 6.67
CA ALA A 336 -25.66 13.46 5.30
C ALA A 336 -24.56 14.39 4.78
N SER A 337 -24.05 15.29 5.63
CA SER A 337 -22.89 16.15 5.35
C SER A 337 -21.65 15.29 5.08
N TYR A 338 -21.34 14.36 5.97
CA TYR A 338 -20.20 13.45 5.80
C TYR A 338 -20.34 12.58 4.54
N ALA A 339 -21.51 12.04 4.25
CA ALA A 339 -21.76 11.25 3.04
C ALA A 339 -21.49 12.05 1.74
N ARG A 340 -21.81 13.35 1.72
CA ARG A 340 -21.47 14.25 0.59
C ARG A 340 -19.96 14.46 0.48
N LEU A 341 -19.25 14.64 1.58
CA LEU A 341 -17.78 14.78 1.59
C LEU A 341 -17.09 13.52 1.05
N VAL A 342 -17.48 12.34 1.52
CA VAL A 342 -16.92 11.05 1.04
C VAL A 342 -17.25 10.83 -0.44
N ARG A 343 -18.47 11.21 -0.87
CA ARG A 343 -18.85 11.16 -2.29
C ARG A 343 -17.97 12.07 -3.15
N LEU A 344 -17.65 13.26 -2.66
CA LEU A 344 -16.80 14.23 -3.34
C LEU A 344 -15.39 13.66 -3.56
N ALA A 345 -14.80 13.09 -2.52
CA ALA A 345 -13.52 12.39 -2.60
C ALA A 345 -13.58 11.22 -3.59
N ARG A 346 -14.66 10.43 -3.57
CA ARG A 346 -14.86 9.31 -4.50
C ARG A 346 -14.95 9.77 -5.95
N ILE A 347 -15.69 10.85 -6.23
CA ILE A 347 -15.80 11.37 -7.60
C ILE A 347 -14.42 11.78 -8.11
N ALA A 348 -13.66 12.56 -7.33
CA ALA A 348 -12.32 13.01 -7.69
C ALA A 348 -11.32 11.85 -7.91
N LEU A 349 -11.31 10.88 -7.00
CA LEU A 349 -10.38 9.75 -7.08
C LEU A 349 -10.74 8.82 -8.23
N VAL A 350 -12.02 8.47 -8.36
CA VAL A 350 -12.47 7.47 -9.34
C VAL A 350 -12.51 8.03 -10.77
N SER A 351 -12.71 9.35 -10.96
CA SER A 351 -12.58 10.00 -12.27
C SER A 351 -11.15 10.02 -12.79
N ASN A 352 -10.15 9.97 -11.91
CA ASN A 352 -8.73 9.92 -12.27
C ASN A 352 -8.17 8.49 -12.23
N TYR A 353 -8.83 7.58 -11.51
CA TYR A 353 -8.39 6.20 -11.35
C TYR A 353 -9.57 5.27 -11.08
N ALA A 354 -9.98 4.49 -12.09
CA ALA A 354 -11.21 3.67 -12.05
C ALA A 354 -11.30 2.68 -10.87
N HIS A 355 -10.15 2.24 -10.33
CA HIS A 355 -10.07 1.32 -9.19
C HIS A 355 -9.77 2.03 -7.86
N GLY A 356 -9.94 3.35 -7.81
CA GLY A 356 -9.75 4.16 -6.61
C GLY A 356 -10.65 3.71 -5.47
N ARG A 357 -10.09 3.70 -4.26
CA ARG A 357 -10.79 3.25 -3.05
C ARG A 357 -10.96 4.42 -2.08
N VAL A 358 -12.18 4.63 -1.59
CA VAL A 358 -12.46 5.64 -0.56
C VAL A 358 -13.05 4.96 0.65
N TYR A 359 -12.55 5.33 1.82
CA TYR A 359 -12.87 4.72 3.10
C TYR A 359 -13.54 5.73 4.02
N ILE A 360 -14.61 5.30 4.69
CA ILE A 360 -15.12 6.00 5.87
C ILE A 360 -14.27 5.64 7.09
N SER A 361 -14.10 6.56 8.04
CA SER A 361 -13.35 6.30 9.27
C SER A 361 -14.27 6.08 10.47
N LEU A 362 -14.21 4.91 11.11
CA LEU A 362 -15.04 4.57 12.27
C LEU A 362 -14.19 4.30 13.51
N GLY A 363 -14.63 4.79 14.66
CA GLY A 363 -13.99 4.50 15.94
C GLY A 363 -14.41 3.17 16.53
N ARG A 364 -13.84 2.86 17.70
CA ARG A 364 -14.01 1.57 18.39
C ARG A 364 -15.42 1.31 18.93
N ASN A 365 -16.26 2.33 19.11
CA ASN A 365 -17.53 2.22 19.84
C ASN A 365 -18.62 1.53 19.00
N TRP A 366 -18.63 0.21 18.89
CA TRP A 366 -19.52 -0.56 17.99
C TRP A 366 -21.01 -0.39 18.27
N ASN A 367 -21.46 -0.78 19.47
CA ASN A 367 -22.88 -0.78 19.87
C ASN A 367 -23.18 0.14 21.06
N THR A 368 -22.16 0.84 21.55
CA THR A 368 -22.29 1.89 22.56
C THR A 368 -22.04 3.25 21.88
N PRO A 369 -22.79 4.32 22.19
CA PRO A 369 -22.43 5.67 21.78
C PRO A 369 -21.06 6.09 22.34
N ALA A 370 -20.49 7.19 21.84
CA ALA A 370 -19.31 7.79 22.46
C ALA A 370 -19.59 8.24 23.91
N ASP A 371 -18.56 8.25 24.75
CA ASP A 371 -18.66 8.52 26.20
C ASP A 371 -19.09 9.96 26.54
N SER A 372 -19.03 10.88 25.56
CA SER A 372 -19.45 12.29 25.69
C SER A 372 -20.71 12.58 24.88
N PRO A 373 -21.57 13.54 25.31
CA PRO A 373 -22.69 13.99 24.49
C PRO A 373 -22.18 14.58 23.17
N GLY A 374 -22.43 13.86 22.06
CA GLY A 374 -22.03 14.27 20.71
C GLY A 374 -21.40 13.15 19.87
N GLY A 375 -22.09 12.02 19.76
CA GLY A 375 -21.66 10.91 18.91
C GLY A 375 -22.70 9.80 18.86
N MET A 376 -22.50 8.82 17.99
CA MET A 376 -23.28 7.58 17.96
C MET A 376 -22.37 6.37 17.86
N SER A 377 -22.95 5.18 18.03
CA SER A 377 -22.20 3.94 17.85
C SER A 377 -21.79 3.77 16.38
N SER A 378 -20.64 3.15 16.14
CA SER A 378 -20.11 2.87 14.81
C SER A 378 -21.09 2.04 13.97
N SER A 379 -21.85 1.12 14.59
CA SER A 379 -22.89 0.35 13.90
C SER A 379 -24.09 1.21 13.46
N ALA A 380 -24.52 2.16 14.30
CA ALA A 380 -25.60 3.10 13.97
C ALA A 380 -25.16 4.10 12.89
N PHE A 381 -23.92 4.60 12.99
CA PHE A 381 -23.34 5.49 11.99
C PHE A 381 -23.23 4.79 10.63
N LEU A 382 -22.69 3.57 10.60
CA LEU A 382 -22.58 2.76 9.39
C LEU A 382 -23.95 2.52 8.74
N ALA A 383 -24.97 2.21 9.54
CA ALA A 383 -26.33 2.02 9.04
C ALA A 383 -26.91 3.31 8.42
N SER A 384 -26.78 4.45 9.10
CA SER A 384 -27.27 5.74 8.60
C SER A 384 -26.49 6.21 7.36
N PHE A 385 -25.16 6.04 7.36
CA PHE A 385 -24.32 6.35 6.20
C PHE A 385 -24.73 5.50 4.99
N ASN A 386 -24.88 4.18 5.16
CA ASN A 386 -25.27 3.29 4.07
C ASN A 386 -26.67 3.61 3.54
N ALA A 387 -27.64 3.91 4.42
CA ALA A 387 -28.99 4.30 4.01
C ALA A 387 -28.96 5.59 3.18
N THR A 388 -28.24 6.61 3.66
CA THR A 388 -28.04 7.89 2.96
C THR A 388 -27.37 7.68 1.59
N ASN A 389 -26.35 6.82 1.54
CA ASN A 389 -25.62 6.53 0.32
C ASN A 389 -26.45 5.77 -0.72
N THR A 390 -27.22 4.78 -0.26
CA THR A 390 -28.09 3.96 -1.10
C THR A 390 -29.20 4.80 -1.74
N ALA A 391 -29.80 5.72 -0.99
CA ALA A 391 -30.83 6.63 -1.50
C ALA A 391 -30.31 7.50 -2.67
N SER A 392 -29.06 7.94 -2.57
CA SER A 392 -28.40 8.80 -3.57
C SER A 392 -27.67 8.01 -4.66
N GLY A 393 -27.68 6.67 -4.60
CA GLY A 393 -26.97 5.78 -5.52
C GLY A 393 -25.66 5.27 -4.93
N ASP A 394 -25.65 4.01 -4.49
CA ASP A 394 -24.50 3.41 -3.81
C ASP A 394 -23.25 3.29 -4.71
N TYR A 395 -22.08 3.11 -4.10
CA TYR A 395 -20.79 2.91 -4.78
C TYR A 395 -19.86 2.10 -3.89
N ASN A 396 -18.75 1.57 -4.43
CA ASN A 396 -17.79 0.77 -3.67
C ASN A 396 -16.90 1.60 -2.69
N TRP A 397 -17.45 2.06 -1.58
CA TRP A 397 -16.71 2.54 -0.40
C TRP A 397 -16.18 1.38 0.46
N GLY A 398 -15.15 1.64 1.28
CA GLY A 398 -14.61 0.74 2.31
C GLY A 398 -14.70 1.34 3.71
N VAL A 399 -14.21 0.62 4.71
CA VAL A 399 -14.17 1.07 6.12
C VAL A 399 -12.73 1.04 6.64
N ALA A 400 -12.25 2.17 7.16
CA ALA A 400 -11.06 2.25 7.98
C ALA A 400 -11.50 2.36 9.44
N VAL A 401 -11.23 1.35 10.26
CA VAL A 401 -11.70 1.30 11.66
C VAL A 401 -10.54 1.42 12.64
N SER A 402 -10.70 2.25 13.67
CA SER A 402 -9.82 2.28 14.85
C SER A 402 -10.32 1.24 15.85
N ALA A 403 -9.75 0.04 15.79
CA ALA A 403 -10.13 -1.09 16.65
C ALA A 403 -9.21 -1.13 17.88
N GLU A 404 -9.47 -0.27 18.86
CA GLU A 404 -8.68 -0.18 20.09
C GLU A 404 -9.36 -0.97 21.22
N ALA A 405 -8.57 -1.67 22.04
CA ALA A 405 -9.07 -2.36 23.24
C ALA A 405 -9.73 -1.38 24.21
N LEU A 406 -10.65 -1.87 25.05
CA LEU A 406 -11.40 -1.04 26.00
C LEU A 406 -10.48 -0.27 26.96
N ASP A 407 -9.64 -1.02 27.66
CA ASP A 407 -8.67 -0.50 28.60
C ASP A 407 -7.37 -0.20 27.84
N PRO A 408 -7.02 1.08 27.65
CA PRO A 408 -5.79 1.44 26.95
C PRO A 408 -4.54 1.02 27.72
N THR A 409 -4.64 0.66 29.00
CA THR A 409 -3.53 0.16 29.83
C THR A 409 -3.41 -1.36 29.80
N ASP A 410 -4.51 -2.09 29.50
CA ASP A 410 -4.45 -3.55 29.36
C ASP A 410 -3.92 -3.92 27.99
N SER A 411 -2.77 -4.59 28.02
CA SER A 411 -2.04 -4.99 26.85
C SER A 411 -2.42 -6.40 26.37
N SER A 412 -3.44 -7.04 26.97
CA SER A 412 -3.80 -8.46 26.79
C SER A 412 -5.07 -8.63 25.95
N ILE A 413 -5.06 -8.17 24.70
CA ILE A 413 -6.29 -8.06 23.88
C ILE A 413 -7.01 -9.40 23.60
N TRP A 414 -6.32 -10.53 23.82
CA TRP A 414 -6.87 -11.87 23.66
C TRP A 414 -7.84 -12.29 24.78
N ASP A 415 -7.89 -11.57 25.90
CA ASP A 415 -8.82 -11.82 27.04
C ASP A 415 -9.81 -10.65 27.23
N ASP A 416 -10.06 -9.86 26.17
CA ASP A 416 -10.99 -8.73 26.23
C ASP A 416 -12.45 -9.24 26.35
N ALA A 417 -12.97 -9.22 27.58
CA ALA A 417 -14.30 -9.71 27.92
C ALA A 417 -15.45 -8.97 27.19
N LEU A 418 -15.24 -7.74 26.70
CA LEU A 418 -16.26 -6.96 25.99
C LEU A 418 -16.20 -7.11 24.46
N ALA A 419 -15.23 -7.87 23.96
CA ALA A 419 -15.05 -8.20 22.55
C ALA A 419 -15.65 -9.59 22.20
N THR A 420 -16.82 -9.92 22.75
CA THR A 420 -17.43 -11.26 22.63
C THR A 420 -18.65 -11.28 21.67
N GLY A 421 -18.37 -11.41 20.37
CA GLY A 421 -19.40 -11.70 19.35
C GLY A 421 -20.30 -10.52 18.97
N ALA A 422 -21.48 -10.80 18.42
CA ALA A 422 -22.32 -9.78 17.76
C ALA A 422 -22.85 -8.67 18.69
N SER A 423 -22.92 -8.91 20.01
CA SER A 423 -23.32 -7.94 21.03
C SER A 423 -22.15 -7.14 21.59
N SER A 424 -20.95 -7.24 20.99
CA SER A 424 -19.78 -6.49 21.44
C SER A 424 -20.08 -5.00 21.52
N GLN A 425 -19.66 -4.37 22.61
CA GLN A 425 -19.81 -2.93 22.79
C GLN A 425 -18.75 -2.16 22.01
N TYR A 426 -17.54 -2.72 21.93
CA TYR A 426 -16.37 -2.13 21.30
C TYR A 426 -15.77 -3.07 20.24
N LEU A 427 -15.05 -2.50 19.27
CA LEU A 427 -14.23 -3.22 18.31
C LEU A 427 -12.77 -3.20 18.78
N SER A 428 -12.17 -4.38 18.81
CA SER A 428 -10.73 -4.59 18.96
C SER A 428 -10.27 -5.60 17.90
N PRO A 429 -8.96 -5.83 17.72
CA PRO A 429 -8.51 -6.83 16.76
C PRO A 429 -9.01 -8.24 17.10
N ALA A 430 -9.37 -8.51 18.37
CA ALA A 430 -9.88 -9.80 18.80
C ALA A 430 -11.27 -10.15 18.24
N ASN A 431 -12.10 -9.15 17.97
CA ASN A 431 -13.47 -9.33 17.46
C ASN A 431 -13.74 -8.61 16.14
N ILE A 432 -12.69 -8.25 15.39
CA ILE A 432 -12.81 -7.51 14.14
C ILE A 432 -13.71 -8.21 13.11
N ASN A 433 -13.85 -9.54 13.22
CA ASN A 433 -14.76 -10.36 12.43
C ASN A 433 -16.25 -9.97 12.61
N VAL A 434 -16.61 -9.27 13.69
CA VAL A 434 -17.95 -8.71 13.90
C VAL A 434 -18.27 -7.66 12.83
N LEU A 435 -17.31 -6.77 12.55
CA LEU A 435 -17.45 -5.75 11.51
C LEU A 435 -17.50 -6.39 10.12
N THR A 436 -16.55 -7.27 9.79
CA THR A 436 -16.49 -7.91 8.46
C THR A 436 -17.74 -8.77 8.21
N TYR A 437 -18.24 -9.47 9.22
CA TYR A 437 -19.51 -10.19 9.14
C TYR A 437 -20.68 -9.23 8.86
N ALA A 438 -20.81 -8.12 9.61
CA ALA A 438 -21.87 -7.13 9.38
C ALA A 438 -21.83 -6.56 7.96
N LEU A 439 -20.63 -6.21 7.47
CA LEU A 439 -20.41 -5.72 6.10
C LEU A 439 -20.83 -6.75 5.05
N SER A 440 -20.43 -8.00 5.23
CA SER A 440 -20.73 -9.09 4.28
C SER A 440 -22.22 -9.45 4.20
N LYS A 441 -22.99 -9.20 5.26
CA LYS A 441 -24.42 -9.53 5.32
C LYS A 441 -25.30 -8.39 4.85
N ASN A 442 -24.99 -7.17 5.25
CA ASN A 442 -25.93 -6.05 5.16
C ASN A 442 -25.46 -4.92 4.23
N TYR A 443 -24.17 -4.90 3.87
CA TYR A 443 -23.57 -3.72 3.25
C TYR A 443 -22.74 -4.05 2.00
N THR A 444 -23.01 -5.16 1.31
CA THR A 444 -22.31 -5.52 0.06
C THR A 444 -22.59 -4.54 -1.07
N PHE A 445 -21.66 -4.40 -2.01
CA PHE A 445 -21.85 -3.62 -3.23
C PHE A 445 -21.75 -4.51 -4.47
N ALA A 446 -22.80 -4.52 -5.29
CA ALA A 446 -22.87 -5.36 -6.49
C ALA A 446 -22.53 -6.85 -6.25
N GLY A 447 -22.90 -7.39 -5.07
CA GLY A 447 -22.57 -8.75 -4.65
C GLY A 447 -21.14 -8.94 -4.12
N GLY A 448 -20.29 -7.92 -4.20
CA GLY A 448 -18.95 -7.88 -3.61
C GLY A 448 -18.94 -7.40 -2.16
N ARG A 449 -17.94 -7.87 -1.39
CA ARG A 449 -17.70 -7.45 0.00
C ARG A 449 -16.96 -6.10 0.02
N ARG A 450 -17.11 -5.38 1.12
CA ARG A 450 -16.47 -4.08 1.34
C ARG A 450 -15.05 -4.28 1.87
N SER A 451 -14.11 -3.49 1.38
CA SER A 451 -12.72 -3.47 1.85
C SER A 451 -12.65 -2.91 3.28
N VAL A 452 -11.85 -3.55 4.16
CA VAL A 452 -11.64 -3.11 5.54
C VAL A 452 -10.15 -2.88 5.81
N ILE A 453 -9.83 -1.76 6.44
CA ILE A 453 -8.53 -1.47 7.03
C ILE A 453 -8.74 -1.34 8.54
N CYS A 454 -7.94 -2.06 9.31
CA CYS A 454 -7.99 -2.03 10.77
C CYS A 454 -6.76 -1.29 11.29
N ALA A 455 -6.97 -0.18 12.01
CA ALA A 455 -5.92 0.53 12.74
C ALA A 455 -6.02 0.22 14.23
N PHE A 456 -4.89 0.00 14.91
CA PHE A 456 -4.87 -0.20 16.37
C PHE A 456 -3.51 0.13 16.98
N GLY A 457 -3.50 0.29 18.29
CA GLY A 457 -2.30 0.35 19.13
C GLY A 457 -2.60 -0.27 20.48
N VAL A 458 -1.58 -0.83 21.13
CA VAL A 458 -1.69 -1.45 22.45
C VAL A 458 -0.54 -0.98 23.33
N SER A 459 -0.82 -0.70 24.60
CA SER A 459 0.17 -0.12 25.50
C SER A 459 1.29 -1.11 25.81
N GLY A 460 2.44 -0.58 26.19
CA GLY A 460 3.57 -1.31 26.73
C GLY A 460 4.45 -0.32 27.47
N ASP A 461 4.31 -0.26 28.79
CA ASP A 461 5.05 0.66 29.64
C ASP A 461 6.53 0.23 29.70
N PRO A 462 7.47 1.08 29.26
CA PRO A 462 8.90 0.80 29.39
C PRO A 462 9.38 0.54 30.84
N ALA A 463 8.59 0.93 31.85
CA ALA A 463 8.87 0.69 33.26
C ALA A 463 8.38 -0.69 33.76
N ASP A 464 7.60 -1.43 32.96
CA ASP A 464 7.03 -2.73 33.32
C ASP A 464 7.23 -3.78 32.20
N ASP A 465 8.23 -4.65 32.38
CA ASP A 465 8.58 -5.73 31.45
C ASP A 465 7.40 -6.64 31.09
N SER A 466 6.43 -6.82 31.99
CA SER A 466 5.25 -7.66 31.72
C SER A 466 4.34 -7.05 30.65
N THR A 467 4.14 -5.73 30.71
CA THR A 467 3.34 -5.00 29.71
C THR A 467 4.02 -4.97 28.35
N LEU A 468 5.35 -4.86 28.31
CA LEU A 468 6.13 -4.93 27.06
C LEU A 468 5.98 -6.29 26.36
N GLY A 469 6.01 -7.38 27.13
CA GLY A 469 5.75 -8.73 26.62
C GLY A 469 4.33 -8.89 26.07
N ASN A 470 3.35 -8.37 26.81
CA ASN A 470 1.95 -8.41 26.39
C ASN A 470 1.69 -7.56 25.13
N GLN A 471 2.31 -6.39 25.02
CA GLN A 471 2.26 -5.54 23.81
C GLN A 471 2.69 -6.33 22.56
N ALA A 472 3.83 -7.01 22.66
CA ALA A 472 4.39 -7.81 21.58
C ALA A 472 3.51 -9.00 21.20
N ALA A 473 2.97 -9.72 22.20
CA ALA A 473 2.03 -10.82 21.98
C ALA A 473 0.70 -10.35 21.36
N SER A 474 0.18 -9.20 21.81
CA SER A 474 -1.07 -8.64 21.31
C SER A 474 -0.96 -8.22 19.86
N TYR A 475 0.18 -7.65 19.46
CA TYR A 475 0.42 -7.37 18.04
C TYR A 475 0.37 -8.65 17.19
N ALA A 476 1.06 -9.71 17.63
CA ALA A 476 1.05 -10.98 16.91
C ALA A 476 -0.35 -11.61 16.85
N TYR A 477 -1.09 -11.60 17.96
CA TYR A 477 -2.48 -12.07 18.02
C TYR A 477 -3.37 -11.30 17.03
N ALA A 478 -3.31 -9.98 17.05
CA ALA A 478 -4.05 -9.11 16.13
C ALA A 478 -3.70 -9.41 14.66
N TYR A 479 -2.41 -9.59 14.36
CA TYR A 479 -1.93 -9.89 13.02
C TYR A 479 -2.48 -11.22 12.50
N TYR A 480 -2.42 -12.29 13.29
CA TYR A 480 -2.96 -13.59 12.86
C TYR A 480 -4.48 -13.57 12.73
N LYS A 481 -5.20 -12.90 13.64
CA LYS A 481 -6.65 -12.70 13.54
C LYS A 481 -7.02 -11.99 12.25
N ALA A 482 -6.34 -10.88 11.97
CA ALA A 482 -6.60 -10.08 10.77
C ALA A 482 -6.24 -10.84 9.49
N ALA A 483 -5.10 -11.53 9.46
CA ALA A 483 -4.64 -12.30 8.30
C ALA A 483 -5.53 -13.50 7.97
N ALA A 484 -6.27 -14.03 8.95
CA ALA A 484 -7.23 -15.10 8.75
C ALA A 484 -8.59 -14.61 8.19
N ASP A 485 -8.87 -13.30 8.23
CA ASP A 485 -10.09 -12.71 7.68
C ASP A 485 -9.82 -12.10 6.30
N SER A 486 -10.36 -12.72 5.25
CA SER A 486 -10.15 -12.31 3.86
C SER A 486 -10.73 -10.93 3.50
N ASP A 487 -11.54 -10.33 4.38
CA ASP A 487 -12.08 -8.98 4.16
C ASP A 487 -11.16 -7.85 4.66
N ILE A 488 -10.12 -8.20 5.42
CA ILE A 488 -9.16 -7.24 5.95
C ILE A 488 -8.02 -7.09 4.95
N ASP A 489 -7.97 -5.92 4.33
CA ASP A 489 -6.93 -5.57 3.37
C ASP A 489 -5.62 -5.17 4.06
N ALA A 490 -5.71 -4.57 5.26
CA ALA A 490 -4.55 -4.09 6.00
C ALA A 490 -4.81 -4.01 7.51
N LEU A 491 -3.77 -4.34 8.29
CA LEU A 491 -3.68 -4.09 9.73
C LEU A 491 -2.59 -3.04 9.98
N ILE A 492 -3.00 -1.84 10.34
CA ILE A 492 -2.15 -0.66 10.56
C ILE A 492 -1.87 -0.51 12.05
N TYR A 493 -0.60 -0.59 12.45
CA TYR A 493 -0.21 -0.24 13.81
C TYR A 493 -0.01 1.27 13.95
N SER A 494 -0.43 1.84 15.08
CA SER A 494 -0.24 3.26 15.42
C SER A 494 -0.17 3.43 16.93
N PRO A 495 0.76 4.23 17.49
CA PRO A 495 1.80 5.02 16.80
C PRO A 495 3.14 4.28 16.65
N LEU A 496 4.10 4.90 15.96
CA LEU A 496 5.49 4.44 15.90
C LEU A 496 6.25 4.70 17.21
N TYR A 497 6.09 5.90 17.78
CA TYR A 497 6.73 6.33 19.02
C TYR A 497 5.70 6.62 20.10
N ASP A 498 6.06 6.38 21.36
CA ASP A 498 5.30 6.89 22.51
C ASP A 498 5.22 8.42 22.49
N SER A 499 4.16 8.97 23.08
CA SER A 499 3.97 10.40 23.24
C SER A 499 3.33 10.71 24.59
N GLY A 500 4.11 11.24 25.53
CA GLY A 500 3.62 11.56 26.87
C GLY A 500 3.06 10.32 27.57
N GLU A 501 1.80 10.35 28.00
CA GLU A 501 1.13 9.22 28.65
C GLU A 501 0.71 8.10 27.67
N ASP A 502 0.74 8.35 26.36
CA ASP A 502 0.46 7.32 25.35
C ASP A 502 1.69 6.42 25.16
N LYS A 503 1.65 5.24 25.80
CA LYS A 503 2.72 4.23 25.76
C LYS A 503 2.51 3.13 24.71
N ARG A 504 1.75 3.41 23.64
CA ARG A 504 1.41 2.41 22.61
C ARG A 504 2.45 2.27 21.48
N GLY A 505 3.49 3.09 21.46
CA GLY A 505 4.50 3.11 20.40
C GLY A 505 5.25 1.78 20.27
N LEU A 506 5.75 1.50 19.05
CA LEU A 506 6.73 0.43 18.82
C LEU A 506 8.09 0.74 19.45
N ALA A 507 8.38 2.04 19.62
CA ALA A 507 9.53 2.56 20.34
C ALA A 507 9.07 3.55 21.42
N ALA A 508 9.85 3.68 22.48
CA ALA A 508 9.67 4.73 23.47
C ALA A 508 9.97 6.12 22.88
N GLU A 509 9.59 7.17 23.59
CA GLU A 509 9.74 8.58 23.16
C GLU A 509 11.21 8.96 22.88
N ASN A 510 12.17 8.33 23.58
CA ASN A 510 13.60 8.52 23.34
C ASN A 510 14.16 7.69 22.17
N GLY A 511 13.30 7.01 21.40
CA GLY A 511 13.67 6.13 20.28
C GLY A 511 14.13 4.73 20.68
N ALA A 512 14.11 4.37 21.97
CA ALA A 512 14.44 3.01 22.41
C ALA A 512 13.37 2.02 21.91
N LYS A 513 13.80 1.03 21.13
CA LYS A 513 12.92 0.01 20.54
C LYS A 513 12.37 -0.90 21.64
N LYS A 514 11.04 -1.08 21.66
CA LYS A 514 10.36 -2.04 22.56
C LYS A 514 10.36 -3.43 21.95
N PRO A 515 10.10 -4.51 22.71
CA PRO A 515 10.05 -5.88 22.18
C PRO A 515 9.09 -6.06 20.99
N VAL A 516 7.97 -5.32 20.97
CA VAL A 516 7.02 -5.35 19.85
C VAL A 516 7.65 -4.92 18.51
N TRP A 517 8.70 -4.09 18.52
CA TRP A 517 9.42 -3.66 17.31
C TRP A 517 9.95 -4.86 16.52
N GLU A 518 10.59 -5.80 17.22
CA GLU A 518 11.19 -6.98 16.59
C GLU A 518 10.10 -7.93 16.07
N VAL A 519 9.03 -8.14 16.85
CA VAL A 519 7.87 -8.93 16.40
C VAL A 519 7.27 -8.32 15.14
N PHE A 520 7.03 -7.00 15.13
CA PHE A 520 6.51 -6.28 13.98
C PHE A 520 7.42 -6.48 12.75
N ALA A 521 8.73 -6.31 12.91
CA ALA A 521 9.68 -6.42 11.81
C ALA A 521 9.70 -7.82 11.17
N LEU A 522 9.53 -8.89 11.96
CA LEU A 522 9.78 -10.27 11.52
C LEU A 522 8.53 -11.11 11.23
N ILE A 523 7.33 -10.72 11.70
CA ILE A 523 6.13 -11.59 11.72
C ILE A 523 5.72 -12.21 10.38
N ASP A 524 6.00 -11.54 9.26
CA ASP A 524 5.66 -11.97 7.90
C ASP A 524 6.88 -12.40 7.06
N THR A 525 8.02 -12.64 7.72
CA THR A 525 9.29 -13.03 7.11
C THR A 525 9.60 -14.51 7.34
N LYS A 526 10.42 -15.11 6.46
CA LYS A 526 10.87 -16.50 6.61
C LYS A 526 11.94 -16.72 7.68
N ASP A 527 12.46 -15.65 8.27
CA ASP A 527 13.47 -15.76 9.31
C ASP A 527 12.89 -16.47 10.55
N ASP A 528 13.70 -17.32 11.17
CA ASP A 528 13.36 -18.05 12.39
C ASP A 528 13.34 -17.07 13.59
N GLY A 529 12.39 -16.13 13.61
CA GLY A 529 12.16 -15.25 14.75
C GLY A 529 11.64 -16.03 15.96
N PRO A 530 12.29 -15.96 17.14
CA PRO A 530 11.88 -16.70 18.34
C PRO A 530 10.77 -16.04 19.18
N VAL A 531 10.25 -14.86 18.80
CA VAL A 531 9.69 -13.91 19.80
C VAL A 531 8.19 -14.06 20.10
N VAL A 532 7.41 -14.76 19.28
CA VAL A 532 5.94 -14.79 19.46
C VAL A 532 5.49 -15.74 20.59
N ALA A 533 6.29 -16.76 20.91
CA ALA A 533 5.88 -17.84 21.82
C ALA A 533 6.12 -17.54 23.31
N ALA A 534 6.92 -16.53 23.67
CA ALA A 534 7.36 -16.34 25.06
C ALA A 534 6.29 -15.75 26.00
N ALA A 535 5.26 -15.09 25.47
CA ALA A 535 4.22 -14.42 26.26
C ALA A 535 2.81 -15.04 26.12
N ALA A 536 2.63 -16.00 25.22
CA ALA A 536 1.37 -16.73 25.07
C ALA A 536 1.13 -17.65 26.27
N PRO A 537 -0.01 -17.59 26.98
CA PRO A 537 -0.37 -18.63 27.93
C PRO A 537 -0.51 -19.96 27.19
N ALA A 538 0.24 -20.99 27.59
CA ALA A 538 0.16 -22.31 26.99
C ALA A 538 -1.29 -22.85 27.05
N GLY A 539 -1.81 -23.34 25.92
CA GLY A 539 -3.21 -23.81 25.82
C GLY A 539 -4.27 -22.71 25.63
N SER A 540 -3.87 -21.46 25.39
CA SER A 540 -4.78 -20.36 25.02
C SER A 540 -5.22 -20.44 23.55
N GLU A 541 -6.25 -19.66 23.16
CA GLU A 541 -6.63 -19.48 21.75
C GLU A 541 -5.44 -19.01 20.90
N PHE A 542 -4.58 -18.16 21.47
CA PHE A 542 -3.40 -17.64 20.79
C PHE A 542 -2.40 -18.74 20.44
N ASP A 543 -2.12 -19.66 21.37
CA ASP A 543 -1.24 -20.83 21.16
C ASP A 543 -1.75 -21.70 20.00
N TYR A 544 -3.07 -21.94 19.94
CA TYR A 544 -3.71 -22.65 18.83
C TYR A 544 -3.61 -21.90 17.50
N MET A 545 -3.87 -20.58 17.49
CA MET A 545 -3.77 -19.78 16.26
C MET A 545 -2.34 -19.73 15.73
N TYR A 546 -1.37 -19.50 16.61
CA TYR A 546 0.04 -19.50 16.26
C TYR A 546 0.45 -20.82 15.59
N GLY A 547 0.08 -21.96 16.19
CA GLY A 547 0.40 -23.29 15.64
C GLY A 547 -0.19 -23.56 14.24
N ASN A 548 -1.25 -22.85 13.84
CA ASN A 548 -1.93 -23.07 12.56
C ASN A 548 -1.65 -22.00 11.49
N LEU A 549 -1.42 -20.74 11.89
CA LEU A 549 -1.38 -19.59 10.97
C LEU A 549 0.02 -19.01 10.78
N SER A 550 0.94 -19.22 11.74
CA SER A 550 2.26 -18.58 11.74
C SER A 550 3.07 -18.85 10.47
N GLU A 551 3.00 -20.04 9.89
CA GLU A 551 3.72 -20.36 8.66
C GLU A 551 3.06 -19.79 7.40
N ALA A 552 1.72 -19.69 7.39
CA ALA A 552 0.98 -19.19 6.23
C ALA A 552 1.24 -17.71 5.96
N VAL A 553 1.60 -16.94 6.99
CA VAL A 553 1.86 -15.50 6.87
C VAL A 553 3.31 -15.15 6.50
N LYS A 554 4.24 -16.11 6.49
CA LYS A 554 5.66 -15.89 6.14
C LYS A 554 5.88 -15.79 4.64
N VAL A 555 5.45 -14.66 4.09
CA VAL A 555 5.39 -14.39 2.65
C VAL A 555 6.59 -13.61 2.12
N LYS A 556 7.42 -13.03 3.00
CA LYS A 556 8.59 -12.21 2.63
C LYS A 556 9.90 -12.95 2.87
N ASN A 557 10.83 -12.80 1.94
CA ASN A 557 12.24 -13.17 2.16
C ASN A 557 12.99 -11.91 2.56
N ARG A 558 13.50 -11.87 3.79
CA ARG A 558 14.36 -10.81 4.31
C ARG A 558 15.75 -11.39 4.47
N PHE A 559 16.78 -10.65 4.07
CA PHE A 559 18.16 -11.00 4.31
C PHE A 559 18.80 -9.88 5.14
N ASP A 560 19.12 -10.16 6.40
CA ASP A 560 19.85 -9.24 7.28
C ASP A 560 21.33 -9.62 7.32
N ALA A 561 22.20 -8.78 6.75
CA ALA A 561 23.65 -8.98 6.80
C ALA A 561 24.36 -7.83 7.52
N LYS A 562 25.57 -8.10 8.04
CA LYS A 562 26.47 -7.04 8.52
C LYS A 562 27.44 -6.67 7.41
N ALA A 563 27.55 -5.39 7.10
CA ALA A 563 28.59 -4.94 6.19
C ALA A 563 29.97 -5.09 6.85
N THR A 564 30.99 -5.43 6.08
CA THR A 564 32.36 -5.55 6.60
C THR A 564 33.18 -4.37 6.10
N ALA A 565 33.76 -3.58 7.02
CA ALA A 565 34.57 -2.41 6.66
C ALA A 565 35.94 -2.77 6.03
N ALA A 566 36.34 -4.05 6.03
CA ALA A 566 37.64 -4.50 5.56
C ALA A 566 37.54 -5.85 4.82
N VAL A 567 37.16 -5.81 3.55
CA VAL A 567 37.38 -6.97 2.65
C VAL A 567 38.73 -6.79 1.97
N ASP A 568 39.55 -7.85 1.90
CA ASP A 568 40.81 -7.85 1.17
C ASP A 568 40.54 -7.69 -0.34
N THR A 569 40.47 -6.43 -0.77
CA THR A 569 40.15 -6.03 -2.15
C THR A 569 41.12 -6.60 -3.18
N LYS A 570 42.33 -7.03 -2.77
CA LYS A 570 43.31 -7.66 -3.66
C LYS A 570 42.83 -8.99 -4.24
N LYS A 571 41.90 -9.67 -3.57
CA LYS A 571 41.32 -10.96 -3.99
C LYS A 571 40.00 -10.80 -4.75
N LEU A 572 39.51 -9.58 -4.92
CA LEU A 572 38.26 -9.29 -5.61
C LEU A 572 38.49 -8.88 -7.06
N LYS A 573 37.49 -9.13 -7.91
CA LYS A 573 37.37 -8.55 -9.25
C LYS A 573 36.17 -7.61 -9.22
N PHE A 574 36.42 -6.33 -9.51
CA PHE A 574 35.42 -5.26 -9.46
C PHE A 574 34.78 -5.04 -10.82
N SER A 575 33.49 -4.71 -10.80
CA SER A 575 32.76 -4.14 -11.93
C SER A 575 31.97 -2.94 -11.41
N THR A 576 32.31 -1.73 -11.87
CA THR A 576 31.58 -0.53 -11.49
C THR A 576 30.22 -0.53 -12.17
N ILE A 577 29.15 -0.45 -11.38
CA ILE A 577 27.77 -0.42 -11.88
C ILE A 577 27.21 1.01 -11.91
N ILE A 578 27.78 1.90 -11.08
CA ILE A 578 27.44 3.32 -11.03
C ILE A 578 28.72 4.12 -10.82
N ASP A 579 29.00 5.07 -11.71
CA ASP A 579 30.19 5.91 -11.68
C ASP A 579 29.79 7.39 -11.68
N PHE A 580 29.83 8.02 -10.50
CA PHE A 580 29.48 9.44 -10.37
C PHE A 580 30.56 10.37 -10.92
N SER A 581 31.76 9.86 -11.20
CA SER A 581 32.83 10.67 -11.80
C SER A 581 32.54 11.12 -13.23
N GLN A 582 31.51 10.54 -13.86
CA GLN A 582 30.97 10.98 -15.15
C GLN A 582 30.15 12.28 -15.05
N GLY A 583 29.85 12.77 -13.84
CA GLY A 583 29.12 14.02 -13.65
C GLY A 583 27.60 13.88 -13.76
N GLU A 584 27.04 12.71 -13.44
CA GLU A 584 25.60 12.46 -13.44
C GLU A 584 25.14 11.84 -12.10
N LEU A 585 23.98 12.27 -11.57
CA LEU A 585 23.35 11.68 -10.39
C LEU A 585 22.87 10.22 -10.62
N SER A 586 22.95 9.71 -11.85
CA SER A 586 22.66 8.33 -12.20
C SER A 586 21.26 7.84 -11.76
N GLY A 587 20.28 8.75 -11.72
CA GLY A 587 18.89 8.44 -11.34
C GLY A 587 18.63 8.29 -9.83
N PHE A 588 19.57 8.72 -8.96
CA PHE A 588 19.30 8.79 -7.53
C PHE A 588 18.46 10.00 -7.16
N GLU A 589 17.59 9.81 -6.17
CA GLU A 589 16.72 10.84 -5.60
C GLU A 589 16.74 10.80 -4.06
N PRO A 590 16.55 11.94 -3.37
CA PRO A 590 16.47 12.00 -1.92
C PRO A 590 15.13 11.47 -1.38
N VAL A 591 15.18 10.80 -0.23
CA VAL A 591 14.04 10.07 0.36
C VAL A 591 13.48 10.73 1.64
N SER A 592 14.27 11.54 2.34
CA SER A 592 13.86 12.22 3.59
C SER A 592 13.75 13.75 3.41
N THR A 593 12.99 14.39 4.30
CA THR A 593 12.56 15.80 4.20
C THR A 593 13.72 16.81 4.28
N GLY A 594 14.87 16.42 4.84
CA GLY A 594 16.08 17.23 4.95
C GLY A 594 17.25 16.78 4.08
N ALA A 595 17.05 15.78 3.21
CA ALA A 595 18.11 15.24 2.36
C ALA A 595 18.31 16.07 1.09
N GLY A 596 19.51 16.61 0.92
CA GLY A 596 19.98 17.21 -0.32
C GLY A 596 20.95 16.27 -1.04
N ILE A 597 20.84 16.18 -2.37
CA ILE A 597 21.85 15.54 -3.20
C ILE A 597 22.30 16.46 -4.33
N ASP A 598 23.59 16.48 -4.59
CA ASP A 598 24.19 17.13 -5.75
C ASP A 598 25.51 16.46 -6.13
N LEU A 599 26.21 17.03 -7.11
CA LEU A 599 27.53 16.57 -7.52
C LEU A 599 28.57 17.59 -7.06
N GLN A 600 29.59 17.10 -6.36
CA GLN A 600 30.68 17.93 -5.86
C GLN A 600 32.04 17.32 -6.28
N PRO A 601 33.01 18.14 -6.68
CA PRO A 601 34.34 17.65 -7.00
C PRO A 601 35.12 17.24 -5.74
N VAL A 602 35.48 15.96 -5.63
CA VAL A 602 36.37 15.41 -4.60
C VAL A 602 37.67 14.97 -5.29
N SER A 603 38.81 15.52 -4.87
CA SER A 603 40.12 15.29 -5.50
C SER A 603 40.13 15.50 -7.04
N GLY A 604 39.34 16.46 -7.52
CA GLY A 604 39.28 16.83 -8.94
C GLY A 604 38.37 15.97 -9.81
N ARG A 605 37.59 15.05 -9.23
CA ARG A 605 36.54 14.28 -9.93
C ARG A 605 35.17 14.48 -9.27
N PRO A 606 34.07 14.58 -10.02
CA PRO A 606 32.74 14.62 -9.44
C PRO A 606 32.46 13.38 -8.57
N ALA A 607 31.78 13.59 -7.45
CA ALA A 607 31.22 12.56 -6.58
C ALA A 607 29.79 12.97 -6.21
N LEU A 608 28.91 12.00 -5.98
CA LEU A 608 27.59 12.26 -5.43
C LEU A 608 27.75 12.71 -3.99
N ARG A 609 27.34 13.92 -3.67
CA ARG A 609 27.28 14.39 -2.29
C ARG A 609 25.86 14.21 -1.76
N ILE A 610 25.79 13.72 -0.53
CA ILE A 610 24.57 13.59 0.26
C ILE A 610 24.72 14.50 1.48
N LEU A 611 23.81 15.45 1.61
CA LEU A 611 23.71 16.38 2.73
C LEU A 611 22.44 16.05 3.51
N GLY A 612 22.53 16.02 4.83
CA GLY A 612 21.37 15.75 5.66
C GLY A 612 21.51 16.21 7.10
N LEU A 613 20.38 16.25 7.79
CA LEU A 613 20.26 16.40 9.23
C LEU A 613 19.51 15.17 9.74
N GLY A 614 20.06 14.47 10.74
CA GLY A 614 19.53 13.19 11.19
C GLY A 614 19.59 12.08 10.13
N ASP A 615 18.69 11.09 10.25
CA ASP A 615 18.65 9.95 9.34
C ASP A 615 18.20 10.38 7.93
N THR A 616 18.99 10.03 6.92
CA THR A 616 18.80 10.49 5.54
C THR A 616 18.99 9.36 4.53
N GLY A 617 18.18 9.33 3.48
CA GLY A 617 18.22 8.28 2.47
C GLY A 617 18.23 8.80 1.04
N ILE A 618 18.80 7.99 0.14
CA ILE A 618 18.70 8.15 -1.31
C ILE A 618 18.22 6.83 -1.92
N ILE A 619 17.47 6.91 -3.03
CA ILE A 619 16.96 5.75 -3.74
C ILE A 619 17.22 5.88 -5.24
N ARG A 620 17.53 4.76 -5.89
CA ARG A 620 17.52 4.59 -7.34
C ARG A 620 16.61 3.41 -7.67
N GLU A 621 15.55 3.71 -8.40
CA GLU A 621 14.58 2.72 -8.87
C GLU A 621 15.04 2.07 -10.18
N SER A 622 14.45 0.93 -10.52
CA SER A 622 14.60 0.25 -11.81
C SER A 622 16.06 -0.05 -12.20
N VAL A 623 16.87 -0.51 -11.24
CA VAL A 623 18.24 -0.98 -11.49
C VAL A 623 18.16 -2.39 -12.07
N SER A 624 18.80 -2.63 -13.23
CA SER A 624 18.78 -3.97 -13.83
C SER A 624 19.43 -5.01 -12.92
N SER A 625 18.68 -6.06 -12.55
CA SER A 625 19.20 -7.20 -11.77
C SER A 625 20.40 -7.89 -12.42
N LEU A 626 20.56 -7.77 -13.75
CA LEU A 626 21.71 -8.31 -14.47
C LEU A 626 23.04 -7.73 -13.97
N LEU A 627 23.03 -6.51 -13.40
CA LEU A 627 24.21 -5.88 -12.82
C LEU A 627 24.68 -6.59 -11.53
N LEU A 628 23.79 -7.32 -10.86
CA LEU A 628 24.08 -8.12 -9.67
C LEU A 628 24.30 -9.60 -9.99
N SER A 629 24.21 -10.02 -11.26
CA SER A 629 24.46 -11.41 -11.66
C SER A 629 25.83 -11.87 -11.21
N ASP A 630 25.89 -12.97 -10.45
CA ASP A 630 27.11 -13.56 -9.91
C ASP A 630 27.92 -12.64 -8.98
N ALA A 631 27.31 -11.55 -8.48
CA ALA A 631 27.92 -10.67 -7.50
C ALA A 631 27.89 -11.33 -6.11
N GLY A 632 29.07 -11.43 -5.47
CA GLY A 632 29.15 -11.79 -4.06
C GLY A 632 29.02 -10.56 -3.16
N TYR A 633 29.48 -9.41 -3.65
CA TYR A 633 29.55 -8.18 -2.86
C TYR A 633 29.07 -6.98 -3.66
N LEU A 634 28.51 -6.00 -2.95
CA LEU A 634 28.27 -4.64 -3.41
C LEU A 634 29.11 -3.68 -2.55
N LEU A 635 29.82 -2.77 -3.20
CA LEU A 635 30.75 -1.84 -2.57
C LEU A 635 30.30 -0.41 -2.85
N VAL A 636 30.33 0.41 -1.80
CA VAL A 636 30.09 1.85 -1.86
C VAL A 636 31.41 2.55 -1.52
N ASP A 637 31.96 3.27 -2.49
CA ASP A 637 33.22 3.98 -2.31
C ASP A 637 32.97 5.42 -1.86
N ILE A 638 33.41 5.74 -0.65
CA ILE A 638 33.22 7.02 0.03
C ILE A 638 34.57 7.76 -0.01
N PRO A 639 34.78 8.72 -0.91
CA PRO A 639 36.06 9.43 -0.98
C PRO A 639 36.19 10.46 0.16
N GLU A 640 35.09 10.99 0.68
CA GLU A 640 35.07 11.94 1.79
C GLU A 640 33.77 11.85 2.60
N SER A 641 33.90 11.93 3.93
CA SER A 641 32.79 12.02 4.89
C SER A 641 33.16 13.00 5.99
N SER A 642 32.25 13.91 6.34
CA SER A 642 32.46 14.92 7.39
C SER A 642 32.40 14.36 8.81
N GLY A 643 31.87 13.14 8.98
CA GLY A 643 31.66 12.52 10.28
C GLY A 643 31.65 10.99 10.22
N GLU A 644 31.19 10.39 11.31
CA GLU A 644 30.98 8.94 11.45
C GLU A 644 29.50 8.61 11.64
N GLY A 645 29.15 7.37 11.33
CA GLY A 645 27.79 6.87 11.49
C GLY A 645 27.61 5.49 10.89
N LYS A 646 26.37 5.20 10.49
CA LYS A 646 25.98 3.96 9.84
C LYS A 646 25.50 4.22 8.41
N LEU A 647 25.92 3.37 7.49
CA LEU A 647 25.45 3.28 6.12
C LEU A 647 24.70 1.96 5.95
N THR A 648 23.41 2.03 5.64
CA THR A 648 22.54 0.89 5.39
C THR A 648 22.25 0.78 3.89
N LEU A 649 22.59 -0.36 3.30
CA LEU A 649 22.18 -0.74 1.96
C LEU A 649 20.86 -1.49 2.05
N ARG A 650 19.86 -1.05 1.28
CA ARG A 650 18.66 -1.85 1.02
C ARG A 650 18.51 -2.12 -0.47
N LEU A 651 18.24 -3.39 -0.78
CA LEU A 651 17.86 -3.83 -2.11
C LEU A 651 16.48 -4.47 -2.02
N SER A 652 15.62 -4.21 -3.00
CA SER A 652 14.32 -4.87 -3.07
C SER A 652 14.03 -5.28 -4.51
N GLN A 653 13.39 -6.44 -4.66
CA GLN A 653 12.82 -6.88 -5.92
C GLN A 653 11.40 -7.36 -5.69
N ILE A 654 10.51 -6.84 -6.52
CA ILE A 654 9.08 -7.14 -6.46
C ILE A 654 8.67 -7.72 -7.80
N SER A 655 8.28 -8.98 -7.78
CA SER A 655 7.73 -9.72 -8.91
C SER A 655 6.35 -10.25 -8.52
N LYS A 656 5.55 -10.70 -9.51
CA LYS A 656 4.12 -11.02 -9.34
C LYS A 656 3.74 -11.76 -8.05
N ASN A 657 4.58 -12.67 -7.55
CA ASN A 657 4.32 -13.42 -6.31
C ASN A 657 5.53 -13.47 -5.35
N ARG A 658 6.52 -12.60 -5.51
CA ARG A 658 7.74 -12.61 -4.68
C ARG A 658 8.17 -11.20 -4.37
N HIS A 659 8.30 -10.93 -3.08
CA HIS A 659 8.98 -9.76 -2.55
C HIS A 659 10.20 -10.22 -1.78
N ILE A 660 11.36 -9.83 -2.30
CA ILE A 660 12.66 -10.15 -1.73
C ILE A 660 13.28 -8.84 -1.30
N THR A 661 13.61 -8.72 -0.03
CA THR A 661 14.34 -7.58 0.52
C THR A 661 15.66 -8.03 1.09
N TYR A 662 16.67 -7.20 0.89
CA TYR A 662 17.97 -7.32 1.51
C TYR A 662 18.24 -6.02 2.27
N GLU A 663 18.72 -6.15 3.50
CA GLU A 663 19.16 -5.02 4.30
C GLU A 663 20.48 -5.36 4.97
N ALA A 664 21.45 -4.46 4.84
CA ALA A 664 22.70 -4.60 5.55
C ALA A 664 23.25 -3.25 5.98
N THR A 665 23.75 -3.22 7.21
CA THR A 665 24.26 -1.99 7.83
C THR A 665 25.75 -2.11 8.10
N GLY A 666 26.50 -1.10 7.70
CA GLY A 666 27.92 -0.92 7.96
C GLY A 666 28.22 0.39 8.69
N SER A 667 29.34 0.46 9.39
CA SER A 667 29.84 1.73 9.93
C SER A 667 30.67 2.45 8.89
N TYR A 668 30.62 3.79 8.89
CA TYR A 668 31.50 4.66 8.13
C TYR A 668 32.19 5.63 9.09
N LEU A 669 33.46 5.93 8.84
CA LEU A 669 34.30 6.84 9.60
C LEU A 669 34.56 8.15 8.82
N PRO A 670 35.13 9.19 9.44
CA PRO A 670 35.53 10.39 8.73
C PRO A 670 36.67 10.08 7.73
N GLY A 671 36.64 10.74 6.57
CA GLY A 671 37.62 10.54 5.50
C GLY A 671 37.25 9.43 4.49
N SER A 672 38.26 8.92 3.77
CA SER A 672 38.06 7.99 2.65
C SER A 672 38.00 6.53 3.08
N GLN A 673 36.99 5.80 2.60
CA GLN A 673 36.82 4.37 2.85
C GLN A 673 35.93 3.71 1.79
N THR A 674 35.90 2.38 1.77
CA THR A 674 34.94 1.61 0.99
C THR A 674 34.14 0.71 1.93
N VAL A 675 32.80 0.82 1.88
CA VAL A 675 31.90 -0.05 2.66
C VAL A 675 31.47 -1.22 1.79
N CYS A 676 31.59 -2.45 2.30
CA CYS A 676 31.35 -3.68 1.55
C CYS A 676 30.19 -4.49 2.15
N PHE A 677 29.21 -4.81 1.31
CA PHE A 677 27.98 -5.53 1.63
C PHE A 677 27.99 -6.90 0.94
N ASP A 678 27.82 -7.99 1.70
CA ASP A 678 27.66 -9.34 1.13
C ASP A 678 26.23 -9.50 0.62
N ILE A 679 26.07 -9.55 -0.70
CA ILE A 679 24.77 -9.64 -1.38
C ILE A 679 24.56 -11.01 -2.03
N SER A 680 25.41 -12.00 -1.72
CA SER A 680 25.44 -13.28 -2.44
C SER A 680 24.11 -14.04 -2.37
N GLU A 681 23.45 -14.05 -1.21
CA GLU A 681 22.13 -14.68 -1.04
C GLU A 681 21.03 -13.94 -1.81
N PHE A 682 21.01 -12.60 -1.72
CA PHE A 682 20.06 -11.78 -2.46
C PHE A 682 20.23 -11.96 -3.97
N ALA A 683 21.46 -11.82 -4.47
CA ALA A 683 21.79 -11.98 -5.89
C ALA A 683 21.44 -13.38 -6.43
N GLY A 684 21.52 -14.42 -5.58
CA GLY A 684 21.10 -15.78 -5.91
C GLY A 684 19.58 -16.02 -5.88
N ALA A 685 18.83 -15.17 -5.19
CA ALA A 685 17.38 -15.33 -4.96
C ALA A 685 16.50 -14.53 -5.93
N ILE A 686 17.03 -13.44 -6.49
CA ILE A 686 16.29 -12.53 -7.39
C ILE A 686 16.08 -13.11 -8.79
N ASP A 687 14.97 -12.72 -9.41
CA ASP A 687 14.63 -12.98 -10.80
C ASP A 687 15.27 -11.95 -11.75
N ARG A 688 15.06 -12.12 -13.06
CA ARG A 688 15.49 -11.16 -14.10
C ARG A 688 14.52 -9.97 -14.26
N GLU A 689 14.11 -9.40 -13.15
CA GLU A 689 13.32 -8.15 -13.08
C GLU A 689 14.21 -7.04 -12.50
N ASP A 690 13.81 -5.78 -12.66
CA ASP A 690 14.56 -4.67 -12.07
C ASP A 690 14.42 -4.65 -10.54
N ILE A 691 15.40 -4.05 -9.88
CA ILE A 691 15.47 -3.90 -8.42
C ILE A 691 15.50 -2.43 -8.03
N ASN A 692 15.07 -2.11 -6.82
CA ASN A 692 15.36 -0.82 -6.20
C ASN A 692 16.62 -0.93 -5.35
N LEU A 693 17.43 0.12 -5.37
CA LEU A 693 18.62 0.26 -4.54
C LEU A 693 18.47 1.55 -3.73
N SER A 694 18.46 1.43 -2.41
CA SER A 694 18.52 2.59 -1.51
C SER A 694 19.71 2.52 -0.55
N LEU A 695 20.22 3.70 -0.22
CA LEU A 695 21.28 3.91 0.76
C LEU A 695 20.73 4.83 1.85
N TRP A 696 20.77 4.38 3.09
CA TRP A 696 20.37 5.15 4.26
C TRP A 696 21.58 5.45 5.12
N ILE A 697 21.68 6.69 5.57
CA ILE A 697 22.78 7.22 6.35
C ILE A 697 22.20 7.66 7.68
N SER A 698 22.74 7.09 8.75
CA SER A 698 22.40 7.42 10.12
C SER A 698 23.66 7.97 10.80
N PRO A 699 23.86 9.30 10.82
CA PRO A 699 25.00 9.90 11.50
C PRO A 699 24.93 9.63 13.01
N THR A 700 26.10 9.52 13.66
CA THR A 700 26.16 9.34 15.12
C THR A 700 25.59 10.55 15.85
N ASP A 701 25.90 11.75 15.36
CA ASP A 701 25.29 13.00 15.81
C ASP A 701 24.13 13.35 14.87
N LYS A 702 22.90 13.15 15.34
CA LYS A 702 21.69 13.41 14.55
C LYS A 702 21.29 14.89 14.52
N GLU A 703 21.85 15.70 15.42
CA GLU A 703 21.54 17.13 15.56
C GLU A 703 22.48 18.02 14.74
N ALA A 704 23.60 17.45 14.27
CA ALA A 704 24.55 18.14 13.41
C ALA A 704 24.29 17.82 11.92
N PRO A 705 24.41 18.83 11.02
CA PRO A 705 24.41 18.56 9.60
C PRO A 705 25.62 17.70 9.24
N PHE A 706 25.42 16.70 8.37
CA PHE A 706 26.48 15.84 7.87
C PHE A 706 26.60 15.92 6.34
N GLU A 707 27.79 15.58 5.85
CA GLU A 707 28.10 15.46 4.44
C GLU A 707 28.81 14.12 4.20
N LEU A 708 28.29 13.34 3.26
CA LEU A 708 28.89 12.08 2.81
C LEU A 708 28.92 12.07 1.28
N THR A 709 30.09 11.80 0.71
CA THR A 709 30.26 11.70 -0.74
C THR A 709 30.41 10.25 -1.19
N ILE A 710 29.98 9.93 -2.40
CA ILE A 710 30.09 8.61 -3.03
C ILE A 710 30.69 8.79 -4.42
N SER A 711 31.82 8.16 -4.69
CA SER A 711 32.48 8.20 -6.00
C SER A 711 31.87 7.19 -6.97
N SER A 712 31.55 6.00 -6.46
CA SER A 712 31.06 4.88 -7.26
C SER A 712 30.37 3.81 -6.42
N ILE A 713 29.52 3.05 -7.08
CA ILE A 713 28.95 1.80 -6.55
C ILE A 713 29.39 0.68 -7.48
N SER A 714 29.99 -0.36 -6.91
CA SER A 714 30.60 -1.45 -7.67
C SER A 714 30.13 -2.81 -7.15
N THR A 715 29.99 -3.78 -8.05
CA THR A 715 29.87 -5.19 -7.65
C THR A 715 31.24 -5.85 -7.65
N ALA A 716 31.39 -6.87 -6.81
CA ALA A 716 32.58 -7.70 -6.81
C ALA A 716 32.27 -9.17 -6.60
N ASN A 717 33.16 -10.01 -7.12
CA ASN A 717 33.21 -11.42 -6.81
C ASN A 717 34.63 -11.83 -6.40
N ASN A 718 34.71 -12.96 -5.68
CA ASN A 718 35.99 -13.59 -5.39
C ASN A 718 36.67 -13.93 -6.72
N ARG A 719 37.92 -13.50 -6.90
CA ARG A 719 38.73 -13.96 -8.02
C ARG A 719 38.74 -15.48 -7.98
N SER A 720 38.22 -16.11 -9.03
CA SER A 720 38.48 -17.53 -9.27
C SER A 720 39.99 -17.72 -9.15
N THR A 721 40.42 -18.48 -8.15
CA THR A 721 41.81 -18.92 -8.11
C THR A 721 41.98 -19.73 -9.39
N ALA A 722 43.02 -19.42 -10.16
CA ALA A 722 43.37 -20.14 -11.38
C ALA A 722 43.40 -21.68 -11.16
N ALA A 723 43.54 -22.13 -9.90
CA ALA A 723 43.38 -23.50 -9.45
C ALA A 723 42.09 -24.20 -9.90
N SER A 724 40.92 -23.56 -9.96
CA SER A 724 39.67 -24.25 -10.37
C SER A 724 39.66 -24.54 -11.87
N ILE A 725 40.04 -23.56 -12.70
CA ILE A 725 40.21 -23.75 -14.15
C ILE A 725 41.36 -24.74 -14.41
N LEU A 726 42.46 -24.66 -13.66
CA LEU A 726 43.57 -25.59 -13.74
C LEU A 726 43.13 -27.02 -13.35
N TRP A 727 42.29 -27.19 -12.33
CA TRP A 727 41.71 -28.49 -11.97
C TRP A 727 40.78 -29.04 -13.04
N THR A 728 39.94 -28.20 -13.66
CA THR A 728 39.09 -28.62 -14.77
C THR A 728 39.93 -29.03 -15.98
N VAL A 729 40.99 -28.28 -16.30
CA VAL A 729 41.94 -28.60 -17.38
C VAL A 729 42.75 -29.86 -17.07
N VAL A 730 43.22 -30.03 -15.82
CA VAL A 730 43.92 -31.24 -15.36
C VAL A 730 42.99 -32.45 -15.40
N LEU A 731 41.73 -32.31 -14.99
CA LEU A 731 40.72 -33.37 -15.09
C LEU A 731 40.47 -33.74 -16.55
N PHE A 732 40.35 -32.75 -17.44
CA PHE A 732 40.20 -32.97 -18.88
C PHE A 732 41.41 -33.69 -19.49
N LEU A 733 42.63 -33.26 -19.14
CA LEU A 733 43.88 -33.89 -19.56
C LEU A 733 44.01 -35.32 -19.03
N LEU A 734 43.58 -35.57 -17.79
CA LEU A 734 43.63 -36.89 -17.16
C LEU A 734 42.63 -37.84 -17.85
N VAL A 735 41.40 -37.38 -18.12
CA VAL A 735 40.40 -38.13 -18.90
C VAL A 735 40.93 -38.43 -20.31
N PHE A 736 41.56 -37.46 -20.97
CA PHE A 736 42.18 -37.63 -22.28
C PHE A 736 43.31 -38.68 -22.26
N PHE A 737 44.18 -38.67 -21.23
CA PHE A 737 45.27 -39.63 -21.08
C PHE A 737 44.76 -41.06 -20.81
N VAL A 738 43.72 -41.20 -19.99
CA VAL A 738 43.05 -42.48 -19.73
C VAL A 738 42.44 -43.03 -21.02
N LEU A 739 41.80 -42.18 -21.83
CA LEU A 739 41.27 -42.56 -23.14
C LEU A 739 42.37 -43.04 -24.09
N LEU A 740 43.52 -42.37 -24.15
CA LEU A 740 44.68 -42.80 -24.95
C LEU A 740 45.26 -44.14 -24.49
N LEU A 741 45.37 -44.36 -23.17
CA LEU A 741 45.81 -45.63 -22.59
C LEU A 741 44.85 -46.77 -22.93
N LEU A 742 43.54 -46.52 -22.82
CA LEU A 742 42.51 -47.46 -23.24
C LEU A 742 42.61 -47.76 -24.73
N LEU A 743 42.83 -46.76 -25.59
CA LEU A 743 43.02 -46.94 -27.03
C LEU A 743 44.28 -47.77 -27.36
N ALA A 744 45.38 -47.53 -26.64
CA ALA A 744 46.62 -48.29 -26.80
C ALA A 744 46.47 -49.75 -26.32
N LEU A 745 45.78 -49.98 -25.20
CA LEU A 745 45.42 -51.30 -24.71
C LEU A 745 44.49 -52.02 -25.70
N PHE A 746 43.50 -51.32 -26.24
CA PHE A 746 42.58 -51.85 -27.24
C PHE A 746 43.31 -52.19 -28.54
N SER A 747 44.24 -51.35 -28.99
CA SER A 747 45.11 -51.60 -30.16
C SER A 747 46.01 -52.82 -29.94
N ARG A 748 46.62 -52.97 -28.76
CA ARG A 748 47.42 -54.17 -28.42
C ARG A 748 46.56 -55.42 -28.36
N LEU A 749 45.38 -55.34 -27.75
CA LEU A 749 44.43 -56.45 -27.67
C LEU A 749 43.92 -56.84 -29.07
N TYR A 750 43.60 -55.86 -29.90
CA TYR A 750 43.22 -56.02 -31.30
C TYR A 750 44.34 -56.67 -32.11
N HIS A 751 45.59 -56.22 -31.97
CA HIS A 751 46.73 -56.87 -32.62
C HIS A 751 46.97 -58.30 -32.13
N LYS A 752 46.78 -58.57 -30.83
CA LYS A 752 46.90 -59.92 -30.25
C LYS A 752 45.78 -60.85 -30.75
N ILE A 753 44.55 -60.34 -30.88
CA ILE A 753 43.41 -61.06 -31.48
C ILE A 753 43.65 -61.28 -32.99
N ARG A 754 44.15 -60.28 -33.72
CA ARG A 754 44.50 -60.40 -35.15
C ARG A 754 45.62 -61.41 -35.37
N ARG A 755 46.66 -61.44 -34.52
CA ARG A 755 47.72 -62.46 -34.56
C ARG A 755 47.19 -63.86 -34.22
N ARG A 756 46.25 -63.99 -33.28
CA ARG A 756 45.58 -65.27 -32.98
C ARG A 756 44.69 -65.73 -34.14
N ARG A 757 43.95 -64.85 -34.80
CA ARG A 757 43.18 -65.15 -36.02
C ARG A 757 44.07 -65.51 -37.21
N ALA A 758 45.22 -64.86 -37.37
CA ALA A 758 46.22 -65.21 -38.39
C ALA A 758 46.90 -66.57 -38.13
N ARG A 759 47.14 -66.93 -36.86
CA ARG A 759 47.62 -68.28 -36.48
C ARG A 759 46.55 -69.36 -36.71
N LYS A 760 45.27 -69.06 -36.46
CA LYS A 760 44.15 -69.98 -36.76
C LYS A 760 43.91 -70.19 -38.27
N LYS A 761 44.25 -69.20 -39.11
CA LYS A 761 44.23 -69.32 -40.58
C LYS A 761 45.45 -70.07 -41.16
N ARG A 762 46.52 -70.27 -40.36
CA ARG A 762 47.73 -71.03 -40.75
C ARG A 762 47.70 -72.51 -40.32
N SER A 763 46.63 -72.97 -39.68
CA SER A 763 46.45 -74.35 -39.22
C SER A 763 45.26 -75.07 -39.88
N GLN A 764 44.83 -74.64 -41.06
CA GLN A 764 43.98 -75.44 -41.94
C GLN A 764 44.88 -76.11 -42.99
N PRO A 765 45.02 -77.45 -42.99
CA PRO A 765 45.81 -78.16 -44.00
C PRO A 765 45.05 -78.18 -45.33
N ASN A 766 45.71 -77.72 -46.40
CA ASN A 766 45.29 -77.97 -47.78
C ASN A 766 45.99 -79.24 -48.28
N THR A 767 45.18 -80.23 -48.63
CA THR A 767 45.54 -81.43 -49.37
C THR A 767 46.08 -81.05 -50.74
N ALA A 768 47.33 -81.39 -51.06
CA ALA A 768 47.83 -81.54 -52.43
C ALA A 768 49.22 -82.22 -52.45
N LEU A 769 49.21 -83.46 -52.94
CA LEU A 769 50.24 -84.08 -53.81
C LEU A 769 51.64 -84.33 -53.24
N ALA A 770 51.99 -85.60 -53.01
CA ALA A 770 52.69 -86.42 -54.01
C ALA A 770 53.11 -87.78 -53.43
N ASN A 771 52.72 -88.86 -54.12
CA ASN A 771 53.48 -90.11 -54.18
C ASN A 771 54.85 -89.87 -54.84
N ARG A 772 55.75 -90.85 -54.68
CA ARG A 772 56.93 -91.21 -55.50
C ARG A 772 58.29 -90.62 -55.08
N ASP A 773 59.41 -91.34 -54.97
CA ASP A 773 59.81 -92.73 -55.31
C ASP A 773 61.03 -93.10 -54.39
N ASP A 774 61.06 -94.28 -53.75
CA ASP A 774 61.86 -95.49 -54.04
C ASP A 774 63.24 -95.60 -53.32
N ALA A 775 63.34 -96.53 -52.34
CA ALA A 775 64.46 -97.43 -52.02
C ALA A 775 64.18 -98.25 -50.75
#